data_AF-A0A5C6RYM1-F1
#
_entry.id   AF-A0A5C6RYM1-F1
#
_cell.length_a   1.000
_cell.length_b   1.000
_cell.length_c   1.000
_cell.angle_alpha   90.00
_cell.angle_beta   90.00
_cell.angle_gamma   90.00
#
_symmetry.space_group_name_H-M   'P 1'
#
loop_
_entity.id
_entity.type
_entity.pdbx_description
1 polymer ?
#
loop_
_entity_poly.entity_id
_entity_poly.type
_entity_poly.pdbx_seq_one_letter_code
_entity_poly.pdbx_strand_id
1 'polypeptide(L)'
;MKVDFFSNWQNEPFSRLDGNPSIHRPQKMLEGWGEADGFEARVGIRNLIDASLLDLLAHYRRAVCRITWRGTNFRGLSGDNSGTGFLVGPNLLLTNNHVLHSAEAATLAKLDFEYERTTEQLLRLEDPAEGPRSELRLAPERLFITSSATDGLDYTFVRLAADAPHGYGFIPMSRGSFTGRPFEPVFLIHHPNGDYKQASVDDTEILNVDVGLLLYAADTETGSSGAPVLTRQGKLCALHHASCDRQQMDLRHAARERQLQDGGDYRVANEGIMISAIANDLERRLGGGGADHTAIREVLTHFRDIDTLVGPYGVRGRLTTVESGYASAGVDTVVRAINATGQDLDIAVWNMEWLHALRHDQATLRRIATVFADMTQDIWIMDSISPESTRQMLASLREQFGQSYECVFAEDEIHPAQPGTAIVYNRETVEVERLVWPDEVAKLWRLRAQQDMALQNLSGPIFPSFPACFRVTALQRSEPASIRLLPLFIGEKINAALRRAVAARVIDRIIEIFGEIVDISEDWLVFGDTNTPLRQSRLLALQDLGFRPIISFDRERGGVTYLVGQRRVLSHLYVPKGMEAVGDDGEYITTVDCAFDGKFIDSLTGTSPFGIRVALLEPAMLSDMDRAERYVRHYSAPHLIAQGDAVAEDWEWHGLGRQGFVTRNRDGLVRVVEQTNAALNAPGDQQLTLLDLVTLIFCEGNFDDGPPSEGGVMPLPQRLSLWLGDAAPAHDARLTALENVALYARYLGQLKNRAARRTGWGSLYRDLFRADGIAGHPARQAALLAGVVQGCFLAENYPSGREPDIAALLDGYRTDQTLQQILRGSGYVHDATGMLQTRQAHIEAAIAAERELSR
;
A
#
# COMPACT_ATOMS: atom_id res chain seq x y z
N MET A 1 -15.89 -0.43 -35.27
CA MET A 1 -15.97 -0.56 -33.80
C MET A 1 -15.30 0.70 -33.24
N LYS A 2 -16.06 1.71 -32.79
CA LYS A 2 -15.48 3.03 -32.41
C LYS A 2 -15.68 3.30 -30.93
N VAL A 3 -14.71 2.99 -30.06
CA VAL A 3 -14.74 3.34 -28.63
C VAL A 3 -14.66 4.85 -28.45
N ASP A 4 -15.37 5.38 -27.46
CA ASP A 4 -15.38 6.81 -27.15
C ASP A 4 -14.13 7.18 -26.33
N PHE A 5 -13.62 8.40 -26.53
CA PHE A 5 -12.50 8.95 -25.75
C PHE A 5 -12.86 9.06 -24.27
N PHE A 6 -11.88 8.83 -23.39
CA PHE A 6 -12.02 9.06 -21.95
C PHE A 6 -11.62 10.47 -21.54
N SER A 7 -10.77 11.15 -22.32
CA SER A 7 -10.20 12.44 -21.96
C SER A 7 -11.13 13.63 -22.17
N ASN A 8 -10.85 14.66 -21.36
CA ASN A 8 -11.21 16.05 -21.64
C ASN A 8 -9.90 16.85 -21.72
N TRP A 9 -9.36 17.03 -22.93
CA TRP A 9 -8.10 17.75 -23.23
C TRP A 9 -8.31 19.27 -23.38
N GLN A 10 -9.23 19.87 -22.63
CA GLN A 10 -9.48 21.32 -22.68
C GLN A 10 -8.34 22.16 -22.08
N ASN A 11 -7.40 21.51 -21.39
CA ASN A 11 -6.37 22.16 -20.59
C ASN A 11 -4.97 21.74 -21.05
N GLU A 12 -3.98 22.52 -20.60
CA GLU A 12 -2.54 22.30 -20.86
C GLU A 12 -2.06 20.89 -20.43
N PRO A 13 -0.90 20.43 -20.97
CA PRO A 13 -0.31 19.15 -20.59
C PRO A 13 -0.20 18.98 -19.07
N PHE A 14 -0.58 17.80 -18.58
CA PHE A 14 -0.62 17.46 -17.14
C PHE A 14 -1.48 18.37 -16.24
N SER A 15 -2.42 19.14 -16.79
CA SER A 15 -3.36 19.97 -16.01
C SER A 15 -4.18 19.21 -14.96
N ARG A 16 -4.34 17.88 -15.09
CA ARG A 16 -5.00 17.07 -14.06
C ARG A 16 -4.16 16.89 -12.79
N LEU A 17 -2.92 17.38 -12.79
CA LEU A 17 -2.10 17.56 -11.59
C LEU A 17 -2.36 18.88 -10.86
N ASP A 18 -3.33 19.70 -11.29
CA ASP A 18 -3.69 20.93 -10.58
C ASP A 18 -4.00 20.62 -9.10
N GLY A 19 -3.16 21.14 -8.20
CA GLY A 19 -3.24 20.88 -6.76
C GLY A 19 -2.33 19.75 -6.24
N ASN A 20 -1.56 19.07 -7.10
CA ASN A 20 -0.53 18.13 -6.68
C ASN A 20 0.73 18.89 -6.21
N PRO A 21 1.06 18.89 -4.91
CA PRO A 21 2.18 19.65 -4.36
C PRO A 21 3.53 18.94 -4.52
N SER A 22 3.55 17.66 -4.88
CA SER A 22 4.80 16.92 -5.10
C SER A 22 5.47 17.32 -6.41
N ILE A 23 4.72 17.91 -7.37
CA ILE A 23 5.22 18.34 -8.67
C ILE A 23 4.95 19.84 -8.92
N HIS A 24 5.94 20.70 -8.70
CA HIS A 24 5.71 22.16 -8.76
C HIS A 24 5.48 22.72 -10.18
N ARG A 25 6.13 22.15 -11.20
CA ARG A 25 6.06 22.63 -12.59
C ARG A 25 6.08 21.45 -13.59
N PRO A 26 4.94 20.75 -13.79
CA PRO A 26 4.86 19.57 -14.66
C PRO A 26 5.41 19.79 -16.07
N GLN A 27 5.07 20.93 -16.69
CA GLN A 27 5.57 21.30 -18.03
C GLN A 27 7.11 21.40 -18.09
N LYS A 28 7.70 22.06 -17.09
CA LYS A 28 9.17 22.19 -17.01
C LYS A 28 9.83 20.86 -16.67
N MET A 29 9.15 20.00 -15.91
CA MET A 29 9.63 18.64 -15.67
C MET A 29 9.72 17.85 -16.97
N LEU A 30 8.72 17.98 -17.85
CA LEU A 30 8.75 17.39 -19.20
C LEU A 30 9.94 17.91 -20.03
N GLU A 31 10.26 19.21 -19.96
CA GLU A 31 11.42 19.83 -20.63
C GLU A 31 12.79 19.37 -20.08
N GLY A 32 12.88 19.07 -18.79
CA GLY A 32 14.13 18.65 -18.14
C GLY A 32 14.69 17.31 -18.65
N TRP A 33 13.84 16.45 -19.21
CA TRP A 33 14.21 15.13 -19.74
C TRP A 33 14.86 15.14 -21.15
N GLY A 34 15.34 16.29 -21.64
CA GLY A 34 15.66 16.52 -23.06
C GLY A 34 17.15 16.64 -23.31
N GLU A 35 17.61 16.22 -24.49
CA GLU A 35 19.00 16.40 -24.89
C GLU A 35 19.34 17.88 -25.20
N ALA A 36 20.55 18.30 -24.85
CA ALA A 36 21.08 19.63 -25.15
C ALA A 36 21.60 19.73 -26.62
N ASP A 37 21.51 20.94 -27.18
CA ASP A 37 21.84 21.25 -28.59
C ASP A 37 23.35 21.13 -28.93
N GLY A 38 23.66 20.54 -30.09
CA GLY A 38 25.00 20.45 -30.69
C GLY A 38 25.23 21.40 -31.88
N PHE A 39 26.50 21.49 -32.33
CA PHE A 39 27.04 22.44 -33.33
C PHE A 39 26.64 22.23 -34.80
N GLU A 40 25.83 21.21 -35.12
CA GLU A 40 25.54 20.81 -36.50
C GLU A 40 24.33 21.53 -37.13
N ALA A 41 24.34 21.63 -38.46
CA ALA A 41 23.28 22.28 -39.24
C ALA A 41 21.99 21.45 -39.29
N ARG A 42 20.84 22.15 -39.22
CA ARG A 42 19.49 21.57 -39.17
C ARG A 42 18.69 22.05 -40.38
N VAL A 43 17.92 21.16 -41.00
CA VAL A 43 16.91 21.52 -42.00
C VAL A 43 15.55 21.29 -41.37
N GLY A 44 14.82 22.35 -41.06
CA GLY A 44 13.58 22.24 -40.28
C GLY A 44 13.83 21.70 -38.87
N ILE A 45 12.94 20.81 -38.41
CA ILE A 45 12.98 20.25 -37.05
C ILE A 45 13.70 18.89 -37.05
N ARG A 46 14.45 18.60 -35.97
CA ARG A 46 15.27 17.38 -35.85
C ARG A 46 14.38 16.14 -35.74
N ASN A 47 14.17 15.45 -36.86
CA ASN A 47 13.47 14.15 -36.89
C ASN A 47 14.40 12.93 -37.03
N LEU A 48 15.57 12.95 -36.38
CA LEU A 48 16.51 11.82 -36.36
C LEU A 48 16.19 10.80 -35.25
N ILE A 49 15.93 9.55 -35.58
CA ILE A 49 15.90 8.44 -34.61
C ILE A 49 17.28 7.79 -34.47
N ASP A 50 17.54 7.11 -33.35
CA ASP A 50 18.71 6.25 -33.24
C ASP A 50 18.59 5.09 -34.25
N ALA A 51 19.66 4.76 -34.97
CA ALA A 51 19.64 3.69 -35.97
C ALA A 51 19.25 2.33 -35.35
N SER A 52 19.64 2.09 -34.10
CA SER A 52 19.32 0.88 -33.35
C SER A 52 17.83 0.72 -33.07
N LEU A 53 17.04 1.80 -33.18
CA LEU A 53 15.58 1.73 -33.07
C LEU A 53 14.98 0.84 -34.16
N LEU A 54 15.54 0.83 -35.37
CA LEU A 54 15.03 0.00 -36.47
C LEU A 54 15.12 -1.49 -36.13
N ASP A 55 16.25 -1.92 -35.57
CA ASP A 55 16.46 -3.30 -35.12
C ASP A 55 15.53 -3.64 -33.93
N LEU A 56 15.35 -2.68 -33.01
CA LEU A 56 14.46 -2.85 -31.86
C LEU A 56 12.99 -2.99 -32.29
N LEU A 57 12.51 -2.15 -33.22
CA LEU A 57 11.16 -2.25 -33.78
C LEU A 57 10.98 -3.56 -34.56
N ALA A 58 11.99 -4.01 -35.30
CA ALA A 58 11.98 -5.30 -35.98
C ALA A 58 11.87 -6.48 -34.98
N HIS A 59 12.50 -6.36 -33.81
CA HIS A 59 12.34 -7.33 -32.72
C HIS A 59 10.92 -7.28 -32.14
N TYR A 60 10.44 -6.09 -31.75
CA TYR A 60 9.10 -5.92 -31.17
C TYR A 60 7.97 -6.37 -32.10
N ARG A 61 8.12 -6.25 -33.43
CA ARG A 61 7.11 -6.75 -34.38
C ARG A 61 6.77 -8.23 -34.17
N ARG A 62 7.72 -9.04 -33.67
CA ARG A 62 7.54 -10.48 -33.43
C ARG A 62 6.65 -10.75 -32.22
N ALA A 63 6.57 -9.80 -31.29
CA ALA A 63 5.71 -9.87 -30.11
C ALA A 63 4.26 -9.43 -30.40
N VAL A 64 4.01 -8.78 -31.54
CA VAL A 64 2.69 -8.26 -31.95
C VAL A 64 1.93 -9.31 -32.76
N CYS A 65 0.66 -9.53 -32.42
CA CYS A 65 -0.22 -10.47 -33.08
C CYS A 65 -1.59 -9.85 -33.41
N ARG A 66 -2.26 -10.44 -34.40
CA ARG A 66 -3.68 -10.18 -34.67
C ARG A 66 -4.53 -11.05 -33.76
N ILE A 67 -5.51 -10.45 -33.10
CA ILE A 67 -6.52 -11.16 -32.31
C ILE A 67 -7.76 -11.29 -33.17
N THR A 68 -8.30 -12.50 -33.32
CA THR A 68 -9.60 -12.73 -33.96
C THR A 68 -10.47 -13.66 -33.13
N TRP A 69 -11.77 -13.38 -33.07
CA TRP A 69 -12.75 -14.25 -32.43
C TRP A 69 -14.17 -13.96 -32.94
N ARG A 70 -15.07 -14.93 -32.78
CA ARG A 70 -16.46 -14.80 -33.21
C ARG A 70 -17.39 -14.87 -32.00
N GLY A 71 -18.30 -13.92 -31.90
CA GLY A 71 -19.28 -13.86 -30.83
C GLY A 71 -19.80 -12.45 -30.59
N THR A 72 -20.36 -12.22 -29.41
CA THR A 72 -20.97 -10.94 -29.03
C THR A 72 -19.94 -10.01 -28.41
N ASN A 73 -19.66 -8.89 -29.07
CA ASN A 73 -18.66 -7.91 -28.62
C ASN A 73 -19.13 -7.09 -27.40
N PHE A 74 -18.25 -6.20 -26.90
CA PHE A 74 -18.52 -5.37 -25.73
C PHE A 74 -19.76 -4.47 -25.84
N ARG A 75 -20.31 -4.28 -27.05
CA ARG A 75 -21.55 -3.52 -27.30
C ARG A 75 -22.80 -4.39 -27.36
N GLY A 76 -22.67 -5.70 -27.16
CA GLY A 76 -23.77 -6.63 -27.34
C GLY A 76 -24.04 -7.00 -28.80
N LEU A 77 -23.14 -6.68 -29.75
CA LEU A 77 -23.33 -6.99 -31.17
C LEU A 77 -22.60 -8.29 -31.54
N SER A 78 -23.33 -9.25 -32.13
CA SER A 78 -22.75 -10.52 -32.60
C SER A 78 -22.09 -10.38 -33.97
N GLY A 79 -20.89 -10.93 -34.11
CA GLY A 79 -20.15 -10.91 -35.38
C GLY A 79 -18.73 -11.46 -35.24
N ASP A 80 -17.95 -11.25 -36.29
CA ASP A 80 -16.50 -11.46 -36.25
C ASP A 80 -15.83 -10.20 -35.68
N ASN A 81 -14.93 -10.41 -34.72
CA ASN A 81 -14.22 -9.36 -34.02
C ASN A 81 -12.72 -9.52 -34.26
N SER A 82 -12.04 -8.38 -34.44
CA SER A 82 -10.60 -8.33 -34.66
C SER A 82 -9.98 -7.18 -33.88
N GLY A 83 -8.74 -7.35 -33.47
CA GLY A 83 -7.92 -6.32 -32.84
C GLY A 83 -6.44 -6.67 -32.91
N THR A 84 -5.62 -5.83 -32.28
CA THR A 84 -4.19 -6.03 -32.12
C THR A 84 -3.90 -6.38 -30.66
N GLY A 85 -2.92 -7.25 -30.42
CA GLY A 85 -2.37 -7.47 -29.07
C GLY A 85 -0.89 -7.76 -29.15
N PHE A 86 -0.19 -7.68 -28.02
CA PHE A 86 1.24 -7.90 -27.99
C PHE A 86 1.73 -8.48 -26.66
N LEU A 87 2.86 -9.18 -26.70
CA LEU A 87 3.47 -9.76 -25.51
C LEU A 87 4.23 -8.69 -24.71
N VAL A 88 3.96 -8.62 -23.40
CA VAL A 88 4.62 -7.70 -22.45
C VAL A 88 5.49 -8.40 -21.40
N GLY A 89 5.39 -9.73 -21.38
CA GLY A 89 6.23 -10.63 -20.60
C GLY A 89 6.18 -12.02 -21.24
N PRO A 90 6.90 -13.00 -20.69
CA PRO A 90 6.79 -14.38 -21.16
C PRO A 90 5.32 -14.78 -21.17
N ASN A 91 4.75 -15.16 -22.31
CA ASN A 91 3.36 -15.61 -22.44
C ASN A 91 2.27 -14.68 -21.85
N LEU A 92 2.56 -13.40 -21.65
CA LEU A 92 1.61 -12.44 -21.10
C LEU A 92 1.23 -11.45 -22.20
N LEU A 93 -0.01 -11.55 -22.69
CA LEU A 93 -0.56 -10.70 -23.73
C LEU A 93 -1.24 -9.48 -23.10
N LEU A 94 -1.02 -8.30 -23.68
CA LEU A 94 -1.78 -7.07 -23.43
C LEU A 94 -2.57 -6.68 -24.68
N THR A 95 -3.83 -6.27 -24.47
CA THR A 95 -4.74 -5.68 -25.47
C THR A 95 -5.77 -4.80 -24.76
N ASN A 96 -6.66 -4.13 -25.49
CA ASN A 96 -7.81 -3.45 -24.88
C ASN A 96 -8.89 -4.40 -24.38
N ASN A 97 -9.65 -3.96 -23.38
CA ASN A 97 -10.85 -4.65 -22.91
C ASN A 97 -11.93 -4.70 -23.97
N HIS A 98 -12.15 -3.64 -24.73
CA HIS A 98 -13.16 -3.71 -25.78
C HIS A 98 -12.84 -4.75 -26.87
N VAL A 99 -11.55 -5.13 -27.03
CA VAL A 99 -11.12 -6.23 -27.92
C VAL A 99 -11.38 -7.58 -27.27
N LEU A 100 -10.97 -7.77 -26.01
CA LEU A 100 -11.18 -9.00 -25.21
C LEU A 100 -11.94 -8.68 -23.91
N HIS A 101 -13.24 -8.48 -24.02
CA HIS A 101 -14.06 -7.92 -22.93
C HIS A 101 -14.38 -8.89 -21.79
N SER A 102 -14.18 -10.19 -22.02
CA SER A 102 -14.47 -11.23 -21.03
C SER A 102 -13.57 -12.46 -21.20
N ALA A 103 -13.52 -13.31 -20.18
CA ALA A 103 -12.79 -14.58 -20.22
C ALA A 103 -13.35 -15.52 -21.30
N GLU A 104 -14.66 -15.48 -21.59
CA GLU A 104 -15.28 -16.26 -22.66
C GLU A 104 -14.78 -15.79 -24.04
N ALA A 105 -14.71 -14.47 -24.27
CA ALA A 105 -14.16 -13.93 -25.51
C ALA A 105 -12.68 -14.31 -25.67
N ALA A 106 -11.89 -14.24 -24.59
CA ALA A 106 -10.49 -14.67 -24.60
C ALA A 106 -10.33 -16.17 -24.91
N THR A 107 -11.20 -17.04 -24.37
CA THR A 107 -11.19 -18.49 -24.63
C THR A 107 -11.44 -18.81 -26.12
N LEU A 108 -12.32 -18.04 -26.76
CA LEU A 108 -12.65 -18.19 -28.18
C LEU A 108 -11.61 -17.55 -29.12
N ALA A 109 -10.72 -16.72 -28.58
CA ALA A 109 -9.77 -15.97 -29.38
C ALA A 109 -8.64 -16.81 -29.96
N LYS A 110 -8.24 -16.41 -31.16
CA LYS A 110 -7.10 -16.91 -31.91
C LYS A 110 -6.10 -15.77 -32.08
N LEU A 111 -4.84 -16.05 -31.80
CA LEU A 111 -3.74 -15.10 -31.93
C LEU A 111 -2.90 -15.48 -33.15
N ASP A 112 -2.91 -14.64 -34.18
CA ASP A 112 -2.11 -14.87 -35.37
C ASP A 112 -0.81 -14.08 -35.28
N PHE A 113 0.25 -14.77 -34.86
CA PHE A 113 1.61 -14.25 -34.93
C PHE A 113 2.15 -14.39 -36.35
N GLU A 114 3.10 -13.53 -36.69
CA GLU A 114 3.79 -13.50 -37.99
C GLU A 114 2.87 -13.23 -39.20
N TYR A 115 1.58 -12.95 -38.99
CA TYR A 115 0.62 -12.59 -40.03
C TYR A 115 0.98 -11.24 -40.69
N GLU A 116 1.93 -11.28 -41.61
CA GLU A 116 2.55 -10.13 -42.26
C GLU A 116 3.17 -10.54 -43.60
N ARG A 117 3.52 -9.56 -44.43
CA ARG A 117 4.24 -9.82 -45.68
C ARG A 117 5.70 -10.18 -45.39
N THR A 118 6.20 -11.21 -46.04
CA THR A 118 7.63 -11.53 -46.04
C THR A 118 8.42 -10.46 -46.81
N THR A 119 9.73 -10.35 -46.54
CA THR A 119 10.62 -9.45 -47.30
C THR A 119 10.59 -9.75 -48.80
N GLU A 120 10.48 -11.01 -49.18
CA GLU A 120 10.37 -11.45 -50.59
C GLU A 120 9.07 -10.95 -51.23
N GLN A 121 7.93 -11.10 -50.54
CA GLN A 121 6.63 -10.59 -51.00
C GLN A 121 6.64 -9.06 -51.14
N LEU A 122 7.28 -8.34 -50.21
CA LEU A 122 7.44 -6.89 -50.30
C LEU A 122 8.28 -6.47 -51.52
N LEU A 123 9.39 -7.16 -51.78
CA LEU A 123 10.28 -6.85 -52.91
C LEU A 123 9.63 -7.17 -54.27
N ARG A 124 8.76 -8.17 -54.33
CA ARG A 124 8.10 -8.61 -55.56
C ARG A 124 6.75 -7.94 -55.82
N LEU A 125 6.24 -7.15 -54.89
CA LEU A 125 4.90 -6.55 -54.93
C LEU A 125 3.80 -7.61 -55.18
N GLU A 126 4.02 -8.83 -54.69
CA GLU A 126 3.05 -9.92 -54.83
C GLU A 126 1.87 -9.70 -53.88
N ASP A 127 0.67 -10.04 -54.35
CA ASP A 127 -0.46 -10.21 -53.44
C ASP A 127 -0.09 -11.31 -52.44
N PRO A 128 -0.33 -11.10 -51.14
CA PRO A 128 0.16 -11.98 -50.11
C PRO A 128 -0.57 -13.33 -50.18
N ALA A 129 0.01 -14.27 -50.93
CA ALA A 129 -0.33 -15.67 -50.87
C ALA A 129 0.22 -16.20 -49.54
N GLU A 130 -0.68 -16.31 -48.55
CA GLU A 130 -0.48 -16.86 -47.20
C GLU A 130 0.94 -16.66 -46.63
N GLY A 131 1.17 -15.48 -46.02
CA GLY A 131 2.36 -15.24 -45.22
C GLY A 131 2.49 -16.24 -44.05
N PRO A 132 3.68 -16.34 -43.42
CA PRO A 132 3.86 -17.22 -42.26
C PRO A 132 2.81 -16.88 -41.19
N ARG A 133 2.08 -17.88 -40.69
CA ARG A 133 1.05 -17.67 -39.67
C ARG A 133 1.20 -18.73 -38.59
N SER A 134 1.45 -18.27 -37.38
CA SER A 134 1.52 -19.11 -36.19
C SER A 134 0.32 -18.79 -35.30
N GLU A 135 -0.66 -19.69 -35.28
CA GLU A 135 -1.89 -19.52 -34.47
C GLU A 135 -1.64 -20.02 -33.03
N LEU A 136 -1.78 -19.13 -32.05
CA LEU A 136 -1.75 -19.46 -30.62
C LEU A 136 -3.11 -19.21 -29.96
N ARG A 137 -3.29 -19.74 -28.75
CA ARG A 137 -4.52 -19.63 -27.95
C ARG A 137 -4.26 -19.02 -26.58
N LEU A 138 -5.30 -18.45 -25.99
CA LEU A 138 -5.28 -17.87 -24.64
C LEU A 138 -5.78 -18.86 -23.60
N ALA A 139 -5.37 -18.63 -22.34
CA ALA A 139 -5.77 -19.38 -21.16
C ALA A 139 -6.20 -18.40 -20.05
N PRO A 140 -7.41 -17.79 -20.18
CA PRO A 140 -7.90 -16.80 -19.22
C PRO A 140 -8.09 -17.36 -17.81
N GLU A 141 -8.25 -18.68 -17.66
CA GLU A 141 -8.31 -19.37 -16.37
C GLU A 141 -6.97 -19.33 -15.60
N ARG A 142 -5.85 -19.08 -16.29
CA ARG A 142 -4.53 -18.94 -15.66
C ARG A 142 -4.28 -17.51 -15.20
N LEU A 143 -4.64 -16.54 -16.03
CA LEU A 143 -4.53 -15.11 -15.72
C LEU A 143 -5.45 -14.34 -16.67
N PHE A 144 -6.39 -13.58 -16.11
CA PHE A 144 -7.23 -12.64 -16.83
C PHE A 144 -7.47 -11.41 -15.94
N ILE A 145 -6.74 -10.33 -16.19
CA ILE A 145 -6.89 -9.06 -15.47
C ILE A 145 -7.40 -8.02 -16.45
N THR A 146 -8.53 -7.39 -16.16
CA THR A 146 -9.15 -6.46 -17.11
C THR A 146 -9.65 -5.18 -16.44
N SER A 147 -9.72 -4.12 -17.22
CA SER A 147 -10.31 -2.84 -16.88
C SER A 147 -11.30 -2.45 -17.96
N SER A 148 -12.56 -2.26 -17.57
CA SER A 148 -13.68 -2.06 -18.49
C SER A 148 -13.47 -0.88 -19.44
N ALA A 149 -13.99 -0.98 -20.65
CA ALA A 149 -13.96 0.09 -21.64
C ALA A 149 -15.00 1.20 -21.39
N THR A 150 -15.98 1.00 -20.50
CA THR A 150 -17.05 1.98 -20.24
C THR A 150 -16.80 2.84 -19.02
N ASP A 151 -16.19 2.25 -18.00
CA ASP A 151 -16.04 2.78 -16.64
C ASP A 151 -14.64 2.45 -16.09
N GLY A 152 -13.70 2.10 -16.96
CA GLY A 152 -12.34 1.74 -16.60
C GLY A 152 -11.32 2.40 -17.52
N LEU A 153 -10.16 1.74 -17.64
CA LEU A 153 -9.04 2.17 -18.46
C LEU A 153 -8.96 1.42 -19.79
N ASP A 154 -9.88 0.50 -20.08
CA ASP A 154 -9.88 -0.27 -21.33
C ASP A 154 -8.59 -1.07 -21.62
N TYR A 155 -8.20 -1.96 -20.71
CA TYR A 155 -7.09 -2.89 -20.93
C TYR A 155 -7.43 -4.31 -20.47
N THR A 156 -6.74 -5.29 -21.02
CA THR A 156 -6.83 -6.70 -20.63
C THR A 156 -5.46 -7.36 -20.74
N PHE A 157 -5.02 -7.96 -19.63
CA PHE A 157 -3.90 -8.90 -19.59
C PHE A 157 -4.44 -10.33 -19.58
N VAL A 158 -3.90 -11.17 -20.47
CA VAL A 158 -4.29 -12.59 -20.57
C VAL A 158 -3.07 -13.47 -20.80
N ARG A 159 -3.03 -14.65 -20.19
CA ARG A 159 -1.96 -15.63 -20.45
C ARG A 159 -2.17 -16.38 -21.77
N LEU A 160 -1.09 -16.73 -22.44
CA LEU A 160 -1.12 -17.73 -23.51
C LEU A 160 -1.34 -19.15 -22.92
N ALA A 161 -2.02 -20.00 -23.66
CA ALA A 161 -2.25 -21.41 -23.29
C ALA A 161 -0.98 -22.26 -23.35
N ALA A 162 -0.08 -21.95 -24.30
CA ALA A 162 1.21 -22.59 -24.46
C ALA A 162 2.32 -21.53 -24.47
N ASP A 163 3.56 -21.96 -24.26
CA ASP A 163 4.70 -21.07 -24.35
C ASP A 163 4.83 -20.51 -25.78
N ALA A 164 5.01 -19.18 -25.87
CA ALA A 164 5.31 -18.52 -27.13
C ALA A 164 6.59 -19.13 -27.71
N PRO A 165 6.64 -19.40 -29.03
CA PRO A 165 7.84 -19.91 -29.68
C PRO A 165 9.10 -19.09 -29.33
N HIS A 166 10.23 -19.78 -29.16
CA HIS A 166 11.51 -19.14 -28.90
C HIS A 166 11.81 -18.10 -29.99
N GLY A 167 11.91 -16.82 -29.57
CA GLY A 167 12.26 -15.70 -30.43
C GLY A 167 11.18 -14.62 -30.60
N TYR A 168 9.94 -14.84 -30.15
CA TYR A 168 8.91 -13.77 -30.20
C TYR A 168 9.22 -12.60 -29.26
N GLY A 169 9.96 -12.85 -28.17
CA GLY A 169 10.32 -11.81 -27.20
C GLY A 169 9.09 -11.20 -26.54
N PHE A 170 9.24 -9.98 -26.04
CA PHE A 170 8.17 -9.17 -25.49
C PHE A 170 8.59 -7.69 -25.47
N ILE A 171 7.62 -6.80 -25.37
CA ILE A 171 7.81 -5.35 -25.28
C ILE A 171 7.78 -4.95 -23.80
N PRO A 172 8.90 -4.48 -23.20
CA PRO A 172 8.92 -4.09 -21.80
C PRO A 172 7.98 -2.92 -21.51
N MET A 173 7.17 -3.03 -20.46
CA MET A 173 6.29 -1.97 -19.99
C MET A 173 7.10 -0.96 -19.16
N SER A 174 7.07 0.31 -19.53
CA SER A 174 7.69 1.39 -18.74
C SER A 174 6.65 2.08 -17.88
N ARG A 175 7.00 2.37 -16.62
CA ARG A 175 6.17 3.14 -15.68
C ARG A 175 6.38 4.65 -15.77
N GLY A 176 7.34 5.11 -16.59
CA GLY A 176 7.60 6.54 -16.69
C GLY A 176 6.39 7.30 -17.23
N SER A 177 5.93 8.32 -16.52
CA SER A 177 4.84 9.19 -16.98
C SER A 177 5.30 10.26 -17.97
N PHE A 178 6.60 10.58 -18.01
CA PHE A 178 7.21 11.57 -18.92
C PHE A 178 7.86 10.88 -20.14
N THR A 179 7.12 10.03 -20.83
CA THR A 179 7.65 9.20 -21.92
C THR A 179 7.80 9.89 -23.27
N GLY A 180 7.24 11.08 -23.46
CA GLY A 180 7.39 11.81 -24.72
C GLY A 180 6.82 13.22 -24.63
N ARG A 181 7.23 14.09 -25.56
CA ARG A 181 6.85 15.51 -25.61
C ARG A 181 5.94 15.81 -26.78
N PRO A 182 5.16 16.89 -26.73
CA PRO A 182 4.52 17.42 -27.93
C PRO A 182 5.50 17.48 -29.11
N PHE A 183 5.03 17.02 -30.25
CA PHE A 183 5.73 16.87 -31.52
C PHE A 183 6.83 15.80 -31.59
N GLU A 184 7.09 15.04 -30.53
CA GLU A 184 7.97 13.87 -30.67
C GLU A 184 7.23 12.73 -31.39
N PRO A 185 7.94 11.97 -32.26
CA PRO A 185 7.31 10.90 -33.01
C PRO A 185 6.96 9.70 -32.13
N VAL A 186 5.88 9.02 -32.51
CA VAL A 186 5.44 7.76 -31.91
C VAL A 186 5.30 6.68 -32.96
N PHE A 187 5.73 5.47 -32.64
CA PHE A 187 5.72 4.35 -33.57
C PHE A 187 4.67 3.34 -33.14
N LEU A 188 3.88 2.85 -34.10
CA LEU A 188 2.89 1.81 -33.85
C LEU A 188 3.18 0.61 -34.76
N ILE A 189 2.93 -0.58 -34.23
CA ILE A 189 2.95 -1.83 -34.99
C ILE A 189 1.60 -2.51 -34.75
N HIS A 190 0.80 -2.70 -35.80
CA HIS A 190 -0.61 -3.05 -35.64
C HIS A 190 -1.20 -3.81 -36.83
N HIS A 191 -2.48 -4.18 -36.71
CA HIS A 191 -3.25 -4.88 -37.75
C HIS A 191 -4.46 -4.04 -38.23
N PRO A 192 -4.24 -3.04 -39.10
CA PRO A 192 -5.30 -2.21 -39.69
C PRO A 192 -6.31 -3.06 -40.44
N ASN A 193 -7.60 -2.82 -40.24
CA ASN A 193 -8.71 -3.62 -40.78
C ASN A 193 -8.66 -5.12 -40.40
N GLY A 194 -7.85 -5.50 -39.41
CA GLY A 194 -7.54 -6.89 -39.12
C GLY A 194 -6.71 -7.57 -40.21
N ASP A 195 -6.05 -6.80 -41.07
CA ASP A 195 -5.24 -7.29 -42.18
C ASP A 195 -3.79 -7.59 -41.74
N TYR A 196 -2.89 -7.80 -42.69
CA TYR A 196 -1.47 -8.01 -42.45
C TYR A 196 -0.87 -6.95 -41.54
N LYS A 197 0.09 -7.37 -40.70
CA LYS A 197 0.79 -6.45 -39.80
C LYS A 197 1.43 -5.31 -40.58
N GLN A 198 1.19 -4.09 -40.11
CA GLN A 198 1.72 -2.85 -40.66
C GLN A 198 2.30 -1.99 -39.52
N ALA A 199 3.00 -0.92 -39.88
CA ALA A 199 3.57 0.01 -38.91
C ALA A 199 3.33 1.47 -39.32
N SER A 200 2.97 2.31 -38.35
CA SER A 200 2.90 3.77 -38.52
C SER A 200 4.23 4.35 -38.02
N VAL A 201 5.00 4.94 -38.94
CA VAL A 201 6.37 5.42 -38.67
C VAL A 201 6.65 6.82 -39.21
N ASP A 202 5.75 7.34 -40.03
CA ASP A 202 5.83 8.65 -40.69
C ASP A 202 4.53 9.41 -40.42
N ASP A 203 4.59 10.75 -40.41
CA ASP A 203 3.50 11.64 -39.98
C ASP A 203 2.91 11.23 -38.61
N THR A 204 3.81 10.82 -37.70
CA THR A 204 3.48 10.45 -36.34
C THR A 204 4.06 11.45 -35.36
N GLU A 205 3.22 11.96 -34.46
CA GLU A 205 3.65 12.92 -33.45
C GLU A 205 2.68 13.01 -32.28
N ILE A 206 3.22 13.25 -31.09
CA ILE A 206 2.45 13.53 -29.88
C ILE A 206 1.82 14.92 -29.98
N LEU A 207 0.53 15.01 -29.71
CA LEU A 207 -0.25 16.26 -29.76
C LEU A 207 -0.55 16.82 -28.37
N ASN A 208 -0.65 15.94 -27.36
CA ASN A 208 -0.79 16.31 -25.95
C ASN A 208 -0.47 15.11 -25.04
N VAL A 209 -0.03 15.38 -23.80
CA VAL A 209 0.31 14.39 -22.78
C VAL A 209 -0.36 14.78 -21.45
N ASP A 210 -1.01 13.83 -20.80
CA ASP A 210 -1.64 14.01 -19.50
C ASP A 210 -1.39 12.77 -18.63
N VAL A 211 -1.82 12.83 -17.37
CA VAL A 211 -1.50 11.87 -16.30
C VAL A 211 -1.81 10.41 -16.67
N GLY A 212 -2.85 10.15 -17.48
CA GLY A 212 -3.21 8.78 -17.85
C GLY A 212 -3.50 8.53 -19.32
N LEU A 213 -3.40 9.55 -20.16
CA LEU A 213 -3.74 9.46 -21.57
C LEU A 213 -2.67 10.15 -22.42
N LEU A 214 -2.55 9.70 -23.67
CA LEU A 214 -1.67 10.27 -24.67
C LEU A 214 -2.50 10.59 -25.92
N LEU A 215 -2.45 11.84 -26.38
CA LEU A 215 -3.05 12.27 -27.64
C LEU A 215 -1.96 12.35 -28.71
N TYR A 216 -2.16 11.70 -29.85
CA TYR A 216 -1.15 11.68 -30.92
C TYR A 216 -1.76 11.55 -32.32
N ALA A 217 -1.05 12.06 -33.32
CA ALA A 217 -1.31 11.83 -34.73
C ALA A 217 -0.59 10.55 -35.18
N ALA A 218 -1.30 9.69 -35.90
CA ALA A 218 -0.76 8.52 -36.60
C ALA A 218 -1.86 7.90 -37.47
N ASP A 219 -1.49 7.22 -38.55
CA ASP A 219 -2.43 6.40 -39.32
C ASP A 219 -2.86 5.17 -38.50
N THR A 220 -4.18 5.02 -38.30
CA THR A 220 -4.81 3.87 -37.64
C THR A 220 -6.14 3.56 -38.32
N GLU A 221 -6.56 2.30 -38.28
CA GLU A 221 -7.86 1.86 -38.82
C GLU A 221 -8.54 0.91 -37.84
N THR A 222 -9.78 0.51 -38.14
CA THR A 222 -10.49 -0.50 -37.34
C THR A 222 -9.63 -1.76 -37.20
N GLY A 223 -9.35 -2.25 -35.99
CA GLY A 223 -8.45 -3.40 -35.78
C GLY A 223 -7.06 -3.02 -35.28
N SER A 224 -6.66 -1.74 -35.39
CA SER A 224 -5.47 -1.22 -34.72
C SER A 224 -5.62 -1.15 -33.19
N SER A 225 -6.84 -1.18 -32.65
CA SER A 225 -7.10 -1.20 -31.20
C SER A 225 -6.30 -2.30 -30.51
N GLY A 226 -5.58 -1.92 -29.46
CA GLY A 226 -4.71 -2.78 -28.67
C GLY A 226 -3.26 -2.75 -29.13
N ALA A 227 -2.92 -1.89 -30.08
CA ALA A 227 -1.56 -1.71 -30.56
C ALA A 227 -0.65 -1.03 -29.52
N PRO A 228 0.64 -1.42 -29.47
CA PRO A 228 1.64 -0.71 -28.70
C PRO A 228 1.95 0.64 -29.34
N VAL A 229 1.99 1.69 -28.53
CA VAL A 229 2.50 3.02 -28.91
C VAL A 229 3.89 3.17 -28.31
N LEU A 230 4.88 3.38 -29.18
CA LEU A 230 6.30 3.36 -28.83
C LEU A 230 6.92 4.75 -29.02
N THR A 231 7.78 5.18 -28.11
CA THR A 231 8.49 6.46 -28.21
C THR A 231 9.65 6.38 -29.21
N ARG A 232 10.28 7.53 -29.50
CA ARG A 232 11.56 7.62 -30.22
C ARG A 232 12.69 6.76 -29.66
N GLN A 233 12.65 6.38 -28.39
CA GLN A 233 13.63 5.52 -27.74
C GLN A 233 13.18 4.05 -27.71
N GLY A 234 12.05 3.72 -28.33
CA GLY A 234 11.48 2.38 -28.31
C GLY A 234 10.92 1.97 -26.95
N LYS A 235 10.54 2.94 -26.09
CA LYS A 235 9.81 2.66 -24.85
C LYS A 235 8.32 2.52 -25.16
N LEU A 236 7.65 1.54 -24.55
CA LEU A 236 6.19 1.43 -24.61
C LEU A 236 5.57 2.49 -23.69
N CYS A 237 4.97 3.52 -24.30
CA CYS A 237 4.38 4.65 -23.57
C CYS A 237 2.86 4.53 -23.40
N ALA A 238 2.16 3.98 -24.39
CA ALA A 238 0.70 3.85 -24.33
C ALA A 238 0.16 2.62 -25.06
N LEU A 239 -1.09 2.26 -24.73
CA LEU A 239 -1.92 1.28 -25.41
C LEU A 239 -2.97 2.02 -26.26
N HIS A 240 -2.92 1.89 -27.58
CA HIS A 240 -3.87 2.55 -28.48
C HIS A 240 -5.29 2.01 -28.29
N HIS A 241 -6.28 2.87 -28.03
CA HIS A 241 -7.66 2.42 -27.76
C HIS A 241 -8.74 3.12 -28.57
N ALA A 242 -8.58 4.41 -28.89
CA ALA A 242 -9.61 5.19 -29.56
C ALA A 242 -9.05 6.18 -30.60
N SER A 243 -9.92 6.62 -31.52
CA SER A 243 -9.68 7.73 -32.46
C SER A 243 -10.83 8.76 -32.43
N CYS A 244 -10.55 10.05 -32.62
CA CYS A 244 -11.56 11.10 -32.72
C CYS A 244 -11.37 11.95 -33.99
N ASP A 245 -12.46 12.43 -34.57
CA ASP A 245 -12.41 13.34 -35.72
C ASP A 245 -12.27 14.81 -35.30
N ARG A 246 -11.97 15.70 -36.24
CA ARG A 246 -11.79 17.13 -35.97
C ARG A 246 -12.95 17.78 -35.25
N GLN A 247 -14.20 17.44 -35.59
CA GLN A 247 -15.35 18.05 -34.94
C GLN A 247 -15.41 17.65 -33.46
N GLN A 248 -15.11 16.38 -33.15
CA GLN A 248 -14.99 15.89 -31.78
C GLN A 248 -13.79 16.52 -31.07
N MET A 249 -12.65 16.68 -31.74
CA MET A 249 -11.47 17.34 -31.19
C MET A 249 -11.72 18.80 -30.84
N ASP A 250 -12.33 19.58 -31.73
CA ASP A 250 -12.60 21.00 -31.50
C ASP A 250 -13.55 21.23 -30.32
N LEU A 251 -14.44 20.26 -30.04
CA LEU A 251 -15.37 20.31 -28.91
C LEU A 251 -14.72 19.88 -27.59
N ARG A 252 -13.81 18.90 -27.61
CA ARG A 252 -13.31 18.22 -26.41
C ARG A 252 -11.86 18.56 -26.04
N HIS A 253 -11.10 19.16 -26.96
CA HIS A 253 -9.64 19.18 -26.91
C HIS A 253 -9.06 20.56 -27.31
N ALA A 254 -9.50 21.63 -26.64
CA ALA A 254 -9.14 23.01 -27.00
C ALA A 254 -7.65 23.36 -26.84
N ALA A 255 -6.95 22.65 -25.96
CA ALA A 255 -5.52 22.84 -25.65
C ALA A 255 -4.59 21.89 -26.44
N ARG A 256 -5.12 21.14 -27.41
CA ARG A 256 -4.28 20.35 -28.33
C ARG A 256 -3.45 21.27 -29.23
N GLU A 257 -2.32 20.76 -29.68
CA GLU A 257 -1.59 21.39 -30.78
C GLU A 257 -2.46 21.43 -32.03
N ARG A 258 -2.68 22.62 -32.58
CA ARG A 258 -3.69 22.82 -33.66
C ARG A 258 -3.21 22.38 -35.03
N GLN A 259 -1.90 22.26 -35.19
CA GLN A 259 -1.23 21.87 -36.42
C GLN A 259 -0.15 20.87 -36.08
N LEU A 260 0.23 20.09 -37.09
CA LEU A 260 1.39 19.23 -36.98
C LEU A 260 2.68 20.06 -36.92
N GLN A 261 3.78 19.44 -36.52
CA GLN A 261 5.08 20.09 -36.38
C GLN A 261 5.57 20.81 -37.66
N ASP A 262 5.19 20.31 -38.83
CA ASP A 262 5.52 20.90 -40.14
C ASP A 262 4.52 21.99 -40.61
N GLY A 263 3.53 22.33 -39.78
CA GLY A 263 2.43 23.23 -40.10
C GLY A 263 1.26 22.55 -40.83
N GLY A 264 1.35 21.23 -41.05
CA GLY A 264 0.32 20.39 -41.64
C GLY A 264 -0.96 20.36 -40.82
N ASP A 265 -2.09 20.18 -41.49
CA ASP A 265 -3.41 20.13 -40.86
C ASP A 265 -3.88 18.67 -40.73
N TYR A 266 -4.39 18.27 -39.56
CA TYR A 266 -4.77 16.88 -39.30
C TYR A 266 -6.27 16.74 -38.96
N ARG A 267 -6.91 15.73 -39.56
CA ARG A 267 -8.38 15.55 -39.48
C ARG A 267 -8.82 14.58 -38.39
N VAL A 268 -7.90 13.75 -37.90
CA VAL A 268 -8.12 12.69 -36.91
C VAL A 268 -6.96 12.69 -35.92
N ALA A 269 -7.24 12.43 -34.65
CA ALA A 269 -6.23 12.11 -33.65
C ALA A 269 -6.57 10.80 -32.94
N ASN A 270 -5.54 10.17 -32.38
CA ASN A 270 -5.64 8.94 -31.62
C ASN A 270 -5.43 9.21 -30.13
N GLU A 271 -6.06 8.38 -29.30
CA GLU A 271 -5.86 8.35 -27.86
C GLU A 271 -5.29 6.99 -27.44
N GLY A 272 -4.24 7.05 -26.63
CA GLY A 272 -3.65 5.89 -25.98
C GLY A 272 -3.78 5.98 -24.46
N ILE A 273 -4.00 4.85 -23.79
CA ILE A 273 -3.93 4.76 -22.34
C ILE A 273 -2.46 4.64 -21.94
N MET A 274 -1.98 5.55 -21.09
CA MET A 274 -0.59 5.52 -20.63
C MET A 274 -0.31 4.23 -19.87
N ILE A 275 0.85 3.61 -20.14
CA ILE A 275 1.27 2.40 -19.44
C ILE A 275 1.46 2.68 -17.94
N SER A 276 1.92 3.88 -17.57
CA SER A 276 1.99 4.32 -16.17
C SER A 276 0.62 4.33 -15.48
N ALA A 277 -0.44 4.75 -16.16
CA ALA A 277 -1.79 4.72 -15.60
C ALA A 277 -2.33 3.30 -15.38
N ILE A 278 -2.00 2.36 -16.29
CA ILE A 278 -2.31 0.94 -16.07
C ILE A 278 -1.58 0.42 -14.83
N ALA A 279 -0.30 0.76 -14.64
CA ALA A 279 0.47 0.37 -13.47
C ALA A 279 -0.14 0.90 -12.17
N ASN A 280 -0.50 2.18 -12.16
CA ASN A 280 -1.10 2.85 -11.00
C ASN A 280 -2.50 2.28 -10.67
N ASP A 281 -3.32 1.95 -11.68
CA ASP A 281 -4.61 1.28 -11.43
C ASP A 281 -4.43 -0.13 -10.84
N LEU A 282 -3.46 -0.91 -11.35
CA LEU A 282 -3.15 -2.23 -10.80
C LEU A 282 -2.69 -2.15 -9.33
N GLU A 283 -1.84 -1.20 -8.98
CA GLU A 283 -1.39 -1.00 -7.60
C GLU A 283 -2.50 -0.57 -6.66
N ARG A 284 -3.35 0.35 -7.11
CA ARG A 284 -4.53 0.76 -6.35
C ARG A 284 -5.43 -0.44 -6.02
N ARG A 285 -5.61 -1.36 -6.97
CA ARG A 285 -6.39 -2.60 -6.76
C ARG A 285 -5.78 -3.52 -5.70
N LEU A 286 -4.46 -3.50 -5.49
CA LEU A 286 -3.80 -4.27 -4.41
C LEU A 286 -4.09 -3.74 -3.00
N GLY A 287 -4.51 -2.48 -2.86
CA GLY A 287 -4.92 -1.89 -1.58
C GLY A 287 -6.32 -2.28 -1.12
N GLY A 288 -7.12 -2.93 -1.98
CA GLY A 288 -8.47 -3.41 -1.67
C GLY A 288 -8.48 -4.87 -1.18
N GLY A 289 -9.68 -5.43 -0.96
CA GLY A 289 -9.86 -6.88 -0.78
C GLY A 289 -10.32 -7.52 -2.09
N GLY A 290 -9.41 -8.12 -2.86
CA GLY A 290 -9.73 -8.74 -4.15
C GLY A 290 -9.08 -10.11 -4.35
N ALA A 291 -9.77 -11.01 -5.05
CA ALA A 291 -9.26 -12.35 -5.36
C ALA A 291 -8.05 -12.34 -6.32
N ASP A 292 -7.83 -11.24 -7.05
CA ASP A 292 -6.86 -11.13 -8.15
C ASP A 292 -5.46 -10.68 -7.72
N HIS A 293 -5.18 -10.49 -6.42
CA HIS A 293 -3.93 -9.89 -5.95
C HIS A 293 -2.66 -10.62 -6.45
N THR A 294 -2.67 -11.95 -6.50
CA THR A 294 -1.53 -12.73 -6.97
C THR A 294 -1.25 -12.47 -8.45
N ALA A 295 -2.29 -12.45 -9.28
CA ALA A 295 -2.18 -12.19 -10.71
C ALA A 295 -1.77 -10.74 -10.98
N ILE A 296 -2.29 -9.78 -10.22
CA ILE A 296 -1.88 -8.37 -10.31
C ILE A 296 -0.40 -8.20 -9.95
N ARG A 297 0.08 -8.83 -8.87
CA ARG A 297 1.50 -8.80 -8.49
C ARG A 297 2.37 -9.38 -9.59
N GLU A 298 1.97 -10.50 -10.19
CA GLU A 298 2.67 -11.09 -11.34
C GLU A 298 2.79 -10.09 -12.50
N VAL A 299 1.68 -9.46 -12.90
CA VAL A 299 1.68 -8.45 -13.98
C VAL A 299 2.60 -7.27 -13.64
N LEU A 300 2.56 -6.77 -12.40
CA LEU A 300 3.41 -5.67 -11.95
C LEU A 300 4.91 -5.98 -12.02
N THR A 301 5.34 -7.25 -11.91
CA THR A 301 6.76 -7.62 -12.08
C THR A 301 7.31 -7.38 -13.49
N HIS A 302 6.44 -7.20 -14.48
CA HIS A 302 6.83 -6.92 -15.87
C HIS A 302 6.97 -5.43 -16.18
N PHE A 303 6.57 -4.56 -15.26
CA PHE A 303 6.79 -3.14 -15.36
C PHE A 303 8.22 -2.77 -14.93
N ARG A 304 8.83 -1.83 -15.65
CA ARG A 304 10.18 -1.30 -15.43
C ARG A 304 10.13 0.21 -15.26
N ASP A 305 11.25 0.79 -14.85
CA ASP A 305 11.39 2.21 -14.55
C ASP A 305 10.56 2.65 -13.33
N ILE A 306 10.80 3.86 -12.86
CA ILE A 306 10.05 4.53 -11.79
C ILE A 306 9.04 5.47 -12.44
N ASP A 307 7.87 5.62 -11.83
CA ASP A 307 6.91 6.64 -12.25
C ASP A 307 7.24 7.96 -11.53
N THR A 308 7.82 8.90 -12.25
CA THR A 308 8.19 10.24 -11.75
C THR A 308 7.04 10.99 -11.06
N LEU A 309 5.77 10.67 -11.34
CA LEU A 309 4.63 11.33 -10.68
C LEU A 309 4.35 10.82 -9.27
N VAL A 310 4.73 9.58 -8.97
CA VAL A 310 4.35 8.89 -7.72
C VAL A 310 5.52 8.18 -7.05
N GLY A 311 6.73 8.39 -7.59
CA GLY A 311 7.96 7.83 -7.10
C GLY A 311 8.01 6.29 -7.23
N PRO A 312 8.98 5.65 -6.54
CA PRO A 312 9.18 4.21 -6.63
C PRO A 312 7.99 3.41 -6.09
N TYR A 313 7.28 3.93 -5.09
CA TYR A 313 6.19 3.21 -4.42
C TYR A 313 4.87 3.19 -5.19
N GLY A 314 4.78 3.95 -6.28
CA GLY A 314 3.56 4.04 -7.06
C GLY A 314 2.44 4.72 -6.27
N VAL A 315 1.20 4.26 -6.41
CA VAL A 315 0.05 4.79 -5.62
C VAL A 315 -0.26 3.95 -4.36
N ARG A 316 0.65 3.06 -3.95
CA ARG A 316 0.44 2.22 -2.76
C ARG A 316 0.37 3.07 -1.50
N GLY A 317 -0.54 2.71 -0.59
CA GLY A 317 -0.79 3.46 0.64
C GLY A 317 -1.81 4.59 0.49
N ARG A 318 -2.18 4.96 -0.75
CA ARG A 318 -3.17 6.01 -1.02
C ARG A 318 -4.55 5.40 -1.22
N LEU A 319 -5.51 5.81 -0.41
CA LEU A 319 -6.91 5.47 -0.52
C LEU A 319 -7.62 6.45 -1.46
N THR A 320 -8.40 5.91 -2.40
CA THR A 320 -9.30 6.71 -3.25
C THR A 320 -10.73 6.47 -2.79
N THR A 321 -11.30 7.35 -1.96
CA THR A 321 -12.72 7.31 -1.63
C THR A 321 -13.53 7.70 -2.87
N VAL A 322 -14.44 6.81 -3.28
CA VAL A 322 -15.43 7.15 -4.31
C VAL A 322 -16.61 7.77 -3.55
N GLU A 323 -16.75 9.09 -3.60
CA GLU A 323 -18.00 9.72 -3.19
C GLU A 323 -19.15 9.12 -4.02
N SER A 324 -20.05 8.41 -3.35
CA SER A 324 -21.21 7.77 -3.94
C SER A 324 -22.16 8.84 -4.49
N GLY A 325 -22.02 9.19 -5.77
CA GLY A 325 -22.89 10.18 -6.42
C GLY A 325 -22.60 10.45 -7.89
N TYR A 326 -21.36 10.27 -8.35
CA TYR A 326 -21.00 10.40 -9.76
C TYR A 326 -20.18 9.17 -10.20
N ALA A 327 -20.55 8.56 -11.33
CA ALA A 327 -19.79 7.50 -11.97
C ALA A 327 -18.47 8.05 -12.56
N SER A 328 -17.52 8.46 -11.71
CA SER A 328 -16.17 8.82 -12.13
C SER A 328 -15.32 7.56 -12.09
N ALA A 329 -15.28 6.85 -13.20
CA ALA A 329 -14.71 5.53 -13.31
C ALA A 329 -13.69 5.51 -14.47
N GLY A 330 -12.51 4.91 -14.25
CA GLY A 330 -11.40 4.93 -15.20
C GLY A 330 -10.27 5.89 -14.81
N VAL A 331 -9.85 6.75 -15.75
CA VAL A 331 -8.68 7.64 -15.62
C VAL A 331 -8.76 8.56 -14.40
N ASP A 332 -9.96 9.04 -14.07
CA ASP A 332 -10.16 9.94 -12.92
C ASP A 332 -9.79 9.29 -11.59
N THR A 333 -10.02 7.98 -11.44
CA THR A 333 -9.62 7.25 -10.23
C THR A 333 -8.10 7.20 -10.09
N VAL A 334 -7.38 7.02 -11.20
CA VAL A 334 -5.91 7.05 -11.21
C VAL A 334 -5.40 8.45 -10.89
N VAL A 335 -5.97 9.49 -11.51
CA VAL A 335 -5.62 10.89 -11.22
C VAL A 335 -5.82 11.22 -9.73
N ARG A 336 -6.95 10.82 -9.14
CA ARG A 336 -7.19 11.00 -7.70
C ARG A 336 -6.14 10.30 -6.83
N ALA A 337 -5.75 9.08 -7.19
CA ALA A 337 -4.69 8.36 -6.47
C ALA A 337 -3.34 9.09 -6.56
N ILE A 338 -3.00 9.61 -7.73
CA ILE A 338 -1.75 10.36 -7.96
C ILE A 338 -1.75 11.67 -7.16
N ASN A 339 -2.90 12.36 -7.08
CA ASN A 339 -3.04 13.62 -6.34
C ASN A 339 -3.27 13.44 -4.83
N ALA A 340 -3.45 12.22 -4.33
CA ALA A 340 -3.66 11.93 -2.90
C ALA A 340 -2.36 11.96 -2.08
N THR A 341 -1.46 12.89 -2.36
CA THR A 341 -0.12 13.00 -1.74
C THR A 341 -0.19 13.32 -0.25
N GLY A 342 -1.26 13.95 0.23
CA GLY A 342 -1.47 14.16 1.66
C GLY A 342 -1.68 12.87 2.47
N GLN A 343 -1.76 11.68 1.85
CA GLN A 343 -1.98 10.42 2.56
C GLN A 343 -0.69 9.67 2.90
N ASP A 344 0.45 10.09 2.38
CA ASP A 344 1.74 9.46 2.65
C ASP A 344 2.88 10.44 2.81
N LEU A 345 4.02 9.91 3.27
CA LEU A 345 5.31 10.59 3.31
C LEU A 345 6.37 9.68 2.69
N ASP A 346 6.96 10.16 1.60
CA ASP A 346 8.07 9.52 0.89
C ASP A 346 9.40 10.05 1.39
N ILE A 347 10.21 9.16 1.95
CA ILE A 347 11.46 9.50 2.62
C ILE A 347 12.57 8.64 2.06
N ALA A 348 13.57 9.28 1.45
CA ALA A 348 14.78 8.63 0.96
C ALA A 348 16.01 9.03 1.77
N VAL A 349 17.00 8.16 1.79
CA VAL A 349 18.32 8.35 2.39
C VAL A 349 19.36 8.16 1.30
N TRP A 350 20.32 9.09 1.22
CA TRP A 350 21.44 8.98 0.29
C TRP A 350 22.74 9.48 0.90
N ASN A 351 23.76 8.64 0.87
CA ASN A 351 25.11 9.00 1.28
C ASN A 351 25.87 9.69 0.13
N MET A 352 26.41 10.88 0.40
CA MET A 352 27.10 11.74 -0.57
C MET A 352 28.60 11.89 -0.30
N GLU A 353 29.23 10.99 0.45
CA GLU A 353 30.64 11.10 0.85
C GLU A 353 31.59 11.34 -0.34
N TRP A 354 31.35 10.64 -1.46
CA TRP A 354 32.13 10.75 -2.69
C TRP A 354 31.98 12.12 -3.38
N LEU A 355 30.83 12.80 -3.25
CA LEU A 355 30.54 14.07 -3.91
C LEU A 355 31.47 15.18 -3.43
N HIS A 356 32.04 15.07 -2.22
CA HIS A 356 33.01 16.03 -1.72
C HIS A 356 34.18 16.25 -2.70
N ALA A 357 34.63 15.18 -3.39
CA ALA A 357 35.70 15.26 -4.40
C ALA A 357 35.24 15.90 -5.72
N LEU A 358 33.95 15.81 -6.06
CA LEU A 358 33.35 16.25 -7.33
C LEU A 358 32.41 17.44 -7.20
N ARG A 359 32.42 18.13 -6.06
CA ARG A 359 31.48 19.23 -5.72
C ARG A 359 31.43 20.41 -6.71
N HIS A 360 32.42 20.55 -7.58
CA HIS A 360 32.49 21.60 -8.60
C HIS A 360 32.10 21.10 -10.00
N ASP A 361 31.90 19.79 -10.18
CA ASP A 361 31.48 19.22 -11.45
C ASP A 361 29.97 19.41 -11.67
N GLN A 362 29.65 20.40 -12.50
CA GLN A 362 28.27 20.71 -12.86
C GLN A 362 27.58 19.52 -13.52
N ALA A 363 28.24 18.73 -14.37
CA ALA A 363 27.61 17.60 -15.04
C ALA A 363 27.14 16.54 -14.04
N THR A 364 27.97 16.25 -13.03
CA THR A 364 27.60 15.35 -11.93
C THR A 364 26.41 15.89 -11.13
N LEU A 365 26.41 17.17 -10.75
CA LEU A 365 25.29 17.80 -10.04
C LEU A 365 23.99 17.77 -10.84
N ARG A 366 24.06 17.95 -12.17
CA ARG A 366 22.88 17.82 -13.05
C ARG A 366 22.32 16.40 -13.01
N ARG A 367 23.19 15.38 -13.08
CA ARG A 367 22.76 13.98 -13.04
C ARG A 367 22.18 13.58 -11.68
N ILE A 368 22.71 14.12 -10.57
CA ILE A 368 22.10 13.95 -9.23
C ILE A 368 20.71 14.60 -9.21
N ALA A 369 20.56 15.81 -9.77
CA ALA A 369 19.27 16.47 -9.88
C ALA A 369 18.26 15.64 -10.70
N THR A 370 18.71 14.90 -11.72
CA THR A 370 17.86 13.93 -12.44
C THR A 370 17.32 12.85 -11.52
N VAL A 371 18.12 12.29 -10.61
CA VAL A 371 17.66 11.27 -9.64
C VAL A 371 16.61 11.86 -8.68
N PHE A 372 16.83 13.08 -8.20
CA PHE A 372 15.85 13.79 -7.36
C PHE A 372 14.53 14.02 -8.08
N ALA A 373 14.59 14.44 -9.35
CA ALA A 373 13.41 14.64 -10.17
C ALA A 373 12.70 13.32 -10.46
N ASP A 374 13.43 12.25 -10.76
CA ASP A 374 12.85 10.93 -11.12
C ASP A 374 12.11 10.27 -9.96
N MET A 375 12.63 10.43 -8.74
CA MET A 375 12.12 9.73 -7.56
C MET A 375 11.13 10.56 -6.73
N THR A 376 11.12 11.89 -6.86
CA THR A 376 10.06 12.78 -6.32
C THR A 376 9.66 12.48 -4.88
N GLN A 377 10.64 12.43 -3.98
CA GLN A 377 10.42 12.18 -2.55
C GLN A 377 10.06 13.47 -1.81
N ASP A 378 9.21 13.39 -0.79
CA ASP A 378 8.92 14.55 0.07
C ASP A 378 10.16 14.96 0.87
N ILE A 379 10.97 13.97 1.26
CA ILE A 379 12.15 14.15 2.11
C ILE A 379 13.33 13.32 1.61
N TRP A 380 14.49 13.96 1.59
CA TRP A 380 15.80 13.36 1.35
C TRP A 380 16.69 13.61 2.56
N ILE A 381 17.08 12.53 3.23
CA ILE A 381 18.11 12.51 4.26
C ILE A 381 19.45 12.33 3.56
N MET A 382 20.22 13.41 3.52
CA MET A 382 21.48 13.50 2.82
C MET A 382 22.61 13.44 3.82
N ASP A 383 23.36 12.34 3.85
CA ASP A 383 24.56 12.26 4.67
C ASP A 383 25.81 12.68 3.89
N SER A 384 26.78 13.25 4.59
CA SER A 384 28.09 13.59 4.04
C SER A 384 28.04 14.57 2.84
N ILE A 385 27.09 15.52 2.85
CA ILE A 385 26.99 16.61 1.86
C ILE A 385 27.31 17.98 2.47
N SER A 386 27.90 18.90 1.71
CA SER A 386 28.20 20.26 2.16
C SER A 386 27.09 21.26 1.79
N PRO A 387 26.91 22.36 2.55
CA PRO A 387 25.96 23.42 2.20
C PRO A 387 26.14 24.00 0.80
N GLU A 388 27.38 24.12 0.32
CA GLU A 388 27.67 24.60 -1.02
C GLU A 388 27.16 23.63 -2.10
N SER A 389 27.46 22.34 -1.95
CA SER A 389 27.01 21.29 -2.89
C SER A 389 25.49 21.17 -2.92
N THR A 390 24.84 21.17 -1.75
CA THR A 390 23.38 21.14 -1.65
C THR A 390 22.75 22.30 -2.40
N ARG A 391 23.24 23.54 -2.22
CA ARG A 391 22.71 24.72 -2.91
C ARG A 391 22.81 24.62 -4.43
N GLN A 392 23.95 24.14 -4.95
CA GLN A 392 24.16 24.02 -6.40
C GLN A 392 23.31 22.90 -7.02
N MET A 393 23.18 21.77 -6.30
CA MET A 393 22.30 20.68 -6.69
C MET A 393 20.84 21.15 -6.76
N LEU A 394 20.35 21.85 -5.74
CA LEU A 394 18.99 22.38 -5.70
C LEU A 394 18.73 23.44 -6.78
N ALA A 395 19.72 24.29 -7.08
CA ALA A 395 19.64 25.21 -8.19
C ALA A 395 19.51 24.47 -9.54
N SER A 396 20.29 23.40 -9.73
CA SER A 396 20.25 22.56 -10.93
C SER A 396 18.90 21.87 -11.09
N LEU A 397 18.34 21.33 -10.01
CA LEU A 397 17.02 20.71 -9.96
C LEU A 397 15.90 21.69 -10.37
N ARG A 398 15.95 22.91 -9.84
CA ARG A 398 15.00 23.98 -10.20
C ARG A 398 15.16 24.47 -11.64
N GLU A 399 16.40 24.58 -12.10
CA GLU A 399 16.71 25.02 -13.45
C GLU A 399 16.26 23.99 -14.49
N GLN A 400 16.55 22.71 -14.28
CA GLN A 400 16.25 21.65 -15.25
C GLN A 400 14.80 21.19 -15.18
N PHE A 401 14.28 20.89 -14.00
CA PHE A 401 13.00 20.20 -13.83
C PHE A 401 11.91 21.07 -13.20
N GLY A 402 12.24 22.30 -12.78
CA GLY A 402 11.29 23.21 -12.13
C GLY A 402 10.93 22.83 -10.69
N GLN A 403 11.57 21.80 -10.14
CA GLN A 403 11.38 21.33 -8.77
C GLN A 403 12.13 22.21 -7.77
N SER A 404 11.52 22.48 -6.61
CA SER A 404 11.97 23.50 -5.66
C SER A 404 11.97 22.93 -4.25
N TYR A 405 13.14 22.55 -3.77
CA TYR A 405 13.31 21.99 -2.44
C TYR A 405 14.03 22.98 -1.54
N GLU A 406 13.82 22.84 -0.25
CA GLU A 406 14.56 23.54 0.80
C GLU A 406 15.45 22.56 1.56
N CYS A 407 16.33 23.07 2.40
CA CYS A 407 17.20 22.22 3.20
C CYS A 407 17.45 22.78 4.60
N VAL A 408 17.49 21.88 5.59
CA VAL A 408 17.92 22.17 6.97
C VAL A 408 19.08 21.24 7.32
N PHE A 409 20.17 21.81 7.82
CA PHE A 409 21.34 21.04 8.27
C PHE A 409 21.20 20.64 9.74
N ALA A 410 21.85 19.53 10.11
CA ALA A 410 21.88 19.06 11.50
C ALA A 410 22.53 20.06 12.47
N GLU A 411 23.44 20.90 11.99
CA GLU A 411 24.17 21.91 12.78
C GLU A 411 23.86 23.32 12.28
N ASP A 412 23.74 24.28 13.20
CA ASP A 412 23.49 25.70 12.89
C ASP A 412 24.66 26.34 12.16
N GLU A 413 25.88 26.02 12.59
CA GLU A 413 27.13 26.60 12.12
C GLU A 413 28.00 25.50 11.50
N ILE A 414 27.72 25.19 10.24
CA ILE A 414 28.56 24.30 9.43
C ILE A 414 29.30 25.10 8.36
N HIS A 415 30.59 24.87 8.21
CA HIS A 415 31.38 25.55 7.18
C HIS A 415 30.81 25.19 5.78
N PRO A 416 30.71 26.12 4.82
CA PRO A 416 30.03 25.88 3.54
C PRO A 416 30.57 24.69 2.72
N ALA A 417 31.85 24.36 2.90
CA ALA A 417 32.50 23.22 2.25
C ALA A 417 32.59 21.95 3.13
N GLN A 418 32.22 22.03 4.41
CA GLN A 418 32.28 20.90 5.34
C GLN A 418 31.09 19.96 5.11
N PRO A 419 31.31 18.66 4.89
CA PRO A 419 30.25 17.67 4.83
C PRO A 419 29.53 17.52 6.17
N GLY A 420 28.21 17.30 6.13
CA GLY A 420 27.39 16.94 7.27
C GLY A 420 26.08 16.29 6.82
N THR A 421 25.15 16.11 7.76
CA THR A 421 23.82 15.61 7.48
C THR A 421 22.84 16.76 7.21
N ALA A 422 22.07 16.66 6.14
CA ALA A 422 21.03 17.60 5.76
C ALA A 422 19.71 16.89 5.48
N ILE A 423 18.61 17.52 5.86
CA ILE A 423 17.27 17.18 5.41
C ILE A 423 16.95 18.11 4.24
N VAL A 424 16.81 17.55 3.05
CA VAL A 424 16.34 18.27 1.86
C VAL A 424 14.88 17.87 1.65
N TYR A 425 13.96 18.83 1.57
CA TYR A 425 12.53 18.53 1.59
C TYR A 425 11.72 19.42 0.65
N ASN A 426 10.58 18.90 0.22
CA ASN A 426 9.61 19.66 -0.54
C ASN A 426 8.68 20.43 0.41
N ARG A 427 8.84 21.75 0.43
CA ARG A 427 8.07 22.67 1.29
C ARG A 427 6.58 22.76 0.98
N GLU A 428 6.15 22.29 -0.19
CA GLU A 428 4.72 22.25 -0.55
C GLU A 428 4.04 21.01 0.06
N THR A 429 4.81 19.98 0.38
CA THR A 429 4.35 18.70 0.93
C THR A 429 4.62 18.54 2.42
N VAL A 430 5.71 19.11 2.94
CA VAL A 430 6.11 18.96 4.35
C VAL A 430 6.72 20.25 4.91
N GLU A 431 6.55 20.43 6.21
CA GLU A 431 7.33 21.39 7.00
C GLU A 431 8.36 20.64 7.85
N VAL A 432 9.59 21.15 7.92
CA VAL A 432 10.69 20.53 8.68
C VAL A 432 11.24 21.52 9.70
N GLU A 433 11.17 21.13 10.97
CA GLU A 433 11.72 21.87 12.10
C GLU A 433 12.88 21.04 12.72
N ARG A 434 14.04 21.65 12.94
CA ARG A 434 15.11 21.01 13.73
C ARG A 434 14.88 21.26 15.21
N LEU A 435 14.78 20.19 15.99
CA LEU A 435 14.58 20.24 17.43
C LEU A 435 15.92 20.30 18.18
N VAL A 436 15.95 21.03 19.29
CA VAL A 436 17.13 21.16 20.15
C VAL A 436 17.17 20.02 21.14
N TRP A 437 18.28 19.30 21.19
CA TRP A 437 18.52 18.28 22.20
C TRP A 437 18.72 18.92 23.58
N PRO A 438 18.20 18.32 24.66
CA PRO A 438 18.59 18.69 26.02
C PRO A 438 20.11 18.61 26.20
N ASP A 439 20.69 19.52 27.01
CA ASP A 439 22.14 19.65 27.17
C ASP A 439 22.84 18.33 27.53
N GLU A 440 22.21 17.49 28.35
CA GLU A 440 22.75 16.20 28.77
C GLU A 440 22.88 15.23 27.60
N VAL A 441 21.86 15.15 26.74
CA VAL A 441 21.85 14.32 25.54
C VAL A 441 22.77 14.91 24.47
N ALA A 442 22.76 16.22 24.30
CA ALA A 442 23.59 16.94 23.35
C ALA A 442 25.10 16.75 23.61
N LYS A 443 25.51 16.64 24.87
CA LYS A 443 26.90 16.30 25.26
C LYS A 443 27.28 14.87 24.87
N LEU A 444 26.37 13.92 25.06
CA LEU A 444 26.61 12.51 24.69
C LEU A 444 26.80 12.34 23.18
N TRP A 445 26.01 13.05 22.37
CA TRP A 445 26.18 13.04 20.91
C TRP A 445 27.51 13.62 20.43
N ARG A 446 28.13 14.53 21.21
CA ARG A 446 29.37 15.22 20.85
C ARG A 446 30.64 14.59 21.40
N LEU A 447 30.55 13.44 22.08
CA LEU A 447 31.70 12.74 22.63
C LEU A 447 32.75 12.43 21.56
N ARG A 448 34.01 12.65 21.90
CA ARG A 448 35.20 12.31 21.10
C ARG A 448 35.97 11.19 21.75
N ALA A 449 36.31 10.18 20.94
CA ALA A 449 36.90 8.93 21.40
C ALA A 449 38.18 9.10 22.24
N GLN A 450 39.11 9.94 21.76
CA GLN A 450 40.41 10.13 22.43
C GLN A 450 40.31 11.12 23.60
N GLN A 451 39.60 12.22 23.39
CA GLN A 451 39.56 13.34 24.32
C GLN A 451 38.67 13.04 25.53
N ASP A 452 37.48 12.47 25.29
CA ASP A 452 36.45 12.32 26.32
C ASP A 452 36.37 10.90 26.88
N MET A 453 36.84 9.89 26.13
CA MET A 453 36.74 8.47 26.51
C MET A 453 38.09 7.77 26.66
N ALA A 454 39.22 8.47 26.42
CA ALA A 454 40.58 7.94 26.49
C ALA A 454 40.82 6.68 25.61
N LEU A 455 40.07 6.52 24.52
CA LEU A 455 40.19 5.38 23.60
C LEU A 455 41.33 5.61 22.60
N GLN A 456 42.50 5.05 22.86
CA GLN A 456 43.69 5.26 22.01
C GLN A 456 43.54 4.70 20.58
N ASN A 457 42.75 3.63 20.43
CA ASN A 457 42.55 2.92 19.15
C ASN A 457 41.43 3.50 18.28
N LEU A 458 40.79 4.60 18.69
CA LEU A 458 39.70 5.23 17.95
C LEU A 458 39.90 6.75 17.97
N SER A 459 39.90 7.42 16.82
CA SER A 459 40.09 8.87 16.72
C SER A 459 38.80 9.60 16.31
N GLY A 460 38.72 10.89 16.67
CA GLY A 460 37.63 11.78 16.25
C GLY A 460 36.33 11.64 17.07
N PRO A 461 35.24 12.29 16.62
CA PRO A 461 33.92 12.21 17.26
C PRO A 461 33.36 10.79 17.15
N ILE A 462 32.61 10.30 18.14
CA ILE A 462 31.99 8.95 18.09
C ILE A 462 31.01 8.86 16.93
N PHE A 463 30.16 9.87 16.79
CA PHE A 463 29.24 10.08 15.67
C PHE A 463 29.86 11.08 14.70
N PRO A 464 30.26 10.68 13.48
CA PRO A 464 30.90 11.57 12.51
C PRO A 464 30.03 12.78 12.13
N SER A 465 28.73 12.55 12.01
CA SER A 465 27.71 13.58 11.82
C SER A 465 26.90 13.73 13.10
N PHE A 466 26.56 14.96 13.49
CA PHE A 466 25.72 15.21 14.66
C PHE A 466 24.31 14.65 14.43
N PRO A 467 23.80 13.71 15.26
CA PRO A 467 22.46 13.14 15.09
C PRO A 467 21.38 14.12 15.55
N ALA A 468 21.06 15.12 14.73
CA ALA A 468 20.00 16.07 15.02
C ALA A 468 18.62 15.40 14.94
N CYS A 469 17.70 15.80 15.82
CA CYS A 469 16.30 15.42 15.74
C CYS A 469 15.54 16.45 14.91
N PHE A 470 14.72 15.98 13.97
CA PHE A 470 13.86 16.84 13.16
C PHE A 470 12.41 16.45 13.41
N ARG A 471 11.51 17.44 13.50
CA ARG A 471 10.07 17.22 13.41
C ARG A 471 9.66 17.49 11.96
N VAL A 472 8.97 16.53 11.38
CA VAL A 472 8.40 16.65 10.04
C VAL A 472 6.90 16.67 10.18
N THR A 473 6.25 17.66 9.59
CA THR A 473 4.80 17.78 9.57
C THR A 473 4.30 17.64 8.13
N ALA A 474 3.46 16.65 7.87
CA ALA A 474 2.80 16.47 6.59
C ALA A 474 1.81 17.63 6.34
N LEU A 475 1.96 18.29 5.20
CA LEU A 475 1.05 19.32 4.71
C LEU A 475 -0.03 18.66 3.85
N GLN A 476 -1.03 19.43 3.38
CA GLN A 476 -2.09 18.93 2.48
C GLN A 476 -3.09 17.97 3.12
N ARG A 477 -3.22 18.06 4.45
CA ARG A 477 -4.19 17.31 5.25
C ARG A 477 -5.06 18.27 6.03
N SER A 478 -6.28 17.85 6.33
CA SER A 478 -7.19 18.62 7.19
C SER A 478 -6.70 18.69 8.64
N GLU A 479 -5.99 17.65 9.09
CA GLU A 479 -5.33 17.60 10.39
C GLU A 479 -3.84 17.32 10.20
N PRO A 480 -2.95 18.09 10.87
CA PRO A 480 -1.51 17.91 10.74
C PRO A 480 -1.09 16.57 11.35
N ALA A 481 -0.23 15.85 10.64
CA ALA A 481 0.41 14.63 11.13
C ALA A 481 1.92 14.89 11.23
N SER A 482 2.50 14.73 12.42
CA SER A 482 3.92 14.94 12.65
C SER A 482 4.64 13.64 13.05
N ILE A 483 5.87 13.50 12.54
CA ILE A 483 6.78 12.39 12.86
C ILE A 483 8.16 12.98 13.17
N ARG A 484 8.86 12.42 14.15
CA ARG A 484 10.24 12.78 14.44
C ARG A 484 11.22 11.96 13.60
N LEU A 485 12.08 12.62 12.85
CA LEU A 485 13.18 11.99 12.12
C LEU A 485 14.48 12.09 12.92
N LEU A 486 15.18 10.96 13.04
CA LEU A 486 16.51 10.87 13.62
C LEU A 486 17.46 10.16 12.64
N PRO A 487 18.23 10.92 11.84
CA PRO A 487 19.34 10.37 11.07
C PRO A 487 20.51 9.98 11.99
N LEU A 488 20.91 8.72 11.97
CA LEU A 488 21.93 8.14 12.84
C LEU A 488 22.97 7.37 12.01
N PHE A 489 23.96 8.10 11.51
CA PHE A 489 25.08 7.54 10.73
C PHE A 489 26.34 7.41 11.57
N ILE A 490 26.93 6.22 11.60
CA ILE A 490 28.11 5.86 12.41
C ILE A 490 29.36 5.69 11.53
N GLY A 491 29.19 5.50 10.22
CA GLY A 491 30.25 5.47 9.20
C GLY A 491 30.99 4.14 9.06
N GLU A 492 31.58 3.92 7.88
CA GLU A 492 32.09 2.60 7.45
C GLU A 492 33.63 2.42 7.49
N LYS A 493 34.40 3.41 7.95
CA LYS A 493 35.87 3.43 7.86
C LYS A 493 36.60 2.56 8.90
N ILE A 494 37.95 2.63 8.89
CA ILE A 494 38.87 1.98 9.83
C ILE A 494 38.34 2.03 11.27
N ASN A 495 38.28 0.86 11.93
CA ASN A 495 37.72 0.65 13.27
C ASN A 495 36.20 0.88 13.40
N ALA A 496 35.43 0.84 12.31
CA ALA A 496 33.96 0.95 12.34
C ALA A 496 33.30 -0.02 13.32
N ALA A 497 33.81 -1.25 13.48
CA ALA A 497 33.29 -2.19 14.48
C ALA A 497 33.44 -1.68 15.92
N LEU A 498 34.61 -1.12 16.26
CA LEU A 498 34.86 -0.53 17.58
C LEU A 498 34.01 0.74 17.78
N ARG A 499 33.95 1.61 16.77
CA ARG A 499 33.13 2.82 16.78
C ARG A 499 31.64 2.48 17.00
N ARG A 500 31.11 1.52 16.25
CA ARG A 500 29.73 1.01 16.40
C ARG A 500 29.49 0.44 17.80
N ALA A 501 30.44 -0.31 18.36
CA ALA A 501 30.33 -0.85 19.72
C ALA A 501 30.29 0.25 20.79
N VAL A 502 31.09 1.31 20.63
CA VAL A 502 31.08 2.46 21.54
C VAL A 502 29.80 3.29 21.38
N ALA A 503 29.43 3.60 20.14
CA ALA A 503 28.19 4.31 19.82
C ALA A 503 26.96 3.58 20.40
N ALA A 504 26.93 2.25 20.30
CA ALA A 504 25.91 1.41 20.92
C ALA A 504 25.75 1.67 22.42
N ARG A 505 26.85 1.77 23.18
CA ARG A 505 26.81 2.06 24.63
C ARG A 505 26.37 3.48 24.93
N VAL A 506 26.75 4.43 24.09
CA VAL A 506 26.29 5.83 24.22
C VAL A 506 24.77 5.90 23.96
N ILE A 507 24.28 5.19 22.95
CA ILE A 507 22.84 5.07 22.66
C ILE A 507 22.08 4.44 23.84
N ASP A 508 22.62 3.38 24.46
CA ASP A 508 22.00 2.77 25.65
C ASP A 508 21.79 3.81 26.75
N ARG A 509 22.81 4.63 27.03
CA ARG A 509 22.70 5.72 28.02
C ARG A 509 21.71 6.81 27.59
N ILE A 510 21.61 7.10 26.30
CA ILE A 510 20.67 8.08 25.78
C ILE A 510 19.22 7.57 25.93
N ILE A 511 18.96 6.29 25.63
CA ILE A 511 17.63 5.67 25.83
C ILE A 511 17.22 5.69 27.30
N GLU A 512 18.14 5.45 28.23
CA GLU A 512 17.85 5.59 29.68
C GLU A 512 17.35 6.99 30.04
N ILE A 513 17.91 8.03 29.41
CA ILE A 513 17.52 9.43 29.63
C ILE A 513 16.22 9.78 28.89
N PHE A 514 15.87 9.05 27.81
CA PHE A 514 14.66 9.33 27.03
C PHE A 514 13.39 9.27 27.89
N GLY A 515 13.30 8.34 28.83
CA GLY A 515 12.12 8.20 29.71
C GLY A 515 11.81 9.43 30.57
N GLU A 516 12.79 10.31 30.79
CA GLU A 516 12.61 11.53 31.59
C GLU A 516 12.31 12.78 30.74
N ILE A 517 12.64 12.78 29.44
CA ILE A 517 12.74 14.02 28.65
C ILE A 517 12.09 13.94 27.25
N VAL A 518 11.82 12.74 26.73
CA VAL A 518 11.29 12.56 25.38
C VAL A 518 9.77 12.50 25.36
N ASP A 519 9.19 13.26 24.43
CA ASP A 519 7.78 13.16 24.09
C ASP A 519 7.49 11.87 23.33
N ILE A 520 6.88 10.90 24.03
CA ILE A 520 6.46 9.61 23.47
C ILE A 520 5.09 9.68 22.78
N SER A 521 4.47 10.85 22.68
CA SER A 521 3.19 11.01 21.98
C SER A 521 3.34 11.01 20.46
N GLU A 522 4.52 11.37 19.95
CA GLU A 522 4.84 11.38 18.53
C GLU A 522 5.57 10.09 18.11
N ASP A 523 5.36 9.70 16.86
CA ASP A 523 6.10 8.61 16.26
C ASP A 523 7.53 9.05 15.88
N TRP A 524 8.48 8.11 15.91
CA TRP A 524 9.87 8.36 15.54
C TRP A 524 10.32 7.44 14.41
N LEU A 525 11.03 8.00 13.44
CA LEU A 525 11.74 7.31 12.38
C LEU A 525 13.24 7.48 12.59
N VAL A 526 13.91 6.39 12.90
CA VAL A 526 15.36 6.34 13.05
C VAL A 526 15.95 5.68 11.81
N PHE A 527 16.75 6.43 11.05
CA PHE A 527 17.46 5.94 9.87
C PHE A 527 18.94 5.75 10.22
N GLY A 528 19.56 4.64 9.83
CA GLY A 528 21.00 4.49 10.08
C GLY A 528 21.71 3.41 9.27
N ASP A 529 23.03 3.59 9.16
CA ASP A 529 24.01 2.70 8.51
C ASP A 529 24.64 1.70 9.52
N THR A 530 23.87 1.31 10.53
CA THR A 530 24.40 0.55 11.68
C THR A 530 24.88 -0.85 11.31
N ASN A 531 24.60 -1.31 10.08
CA ASN A 531 24.86 -2.64 9.52
C ASN A 531 24.32 -3.79 10.39
N THR A 532 23.49 -3.50 11.41
CA THR A 532 22.92 -4.48 12.32
C THR A 532 21.66 -3.90 12.97
N PRO A 533 20.52 -4.62 12.99
CA PRO A 533 19.34 -4.23 13.75
C PRO A 533 19.67 -3.94 15.22
N LEU A 534 18.87 -3.09 15.87
CA LEU A 534 18.99 -2.89 17.32
C LEU A 534 18.87 -4.24 18.04
N ARG A 535 19.74 -4.47 19.03
CA ARG A 535 19.69 -5.68 19.84
C ARG A 535 18.37 -5.75 20.61
N GLN A 536 17.88 -6.96 20.86
CA GLN A 536 16.64 -7.20 21.60
C GLN A 536 16.57 -6.43 22.93
N SER A 537 17.68 -6.31 23.67
CA SER A 537 17.71 -5.53 24.92
C SER A 537 17.35 -4.05 24.75
N ARG A 538 17.70 -3.42 23.62
CA ARG A 538 17.34 -2.02 23.32
C ARG A 538 15.89 -1.90 22.88
N LEU A 539 15.41 -2.89 22.13
CA LEU A 539 14.01 -2.94 21.71
C LEU A 539 13.10 -3.08 22.94
N LEU A 540 13.48 -3.95 23.88
CA LEU A 540 12.81 -4.06 25.18
C LEU A 540 12.85 -2.75 25.95
N ALA A 541 14.02 -2.09 26.03
CA ALA A 541 14.11 -0.79 26.71
C ALA A 541 13.21 0.28 26.07
N LEU A 542 13.09 0.32 24.74
CA LEU A 542 12.18 1.24 24.05
C LEU A 542 10.71 0.86 24.26
N GLN A 543 10.40 -0.44 24.35
CA GLN A 543 9.08 -0.95 24.70
C GLN A 543 8.68 -0.60 26.14
N ASP A 544 9.62 -0.69 27.09
CA ASP A 544 9.42 -0.28 28.49
C ASP A 544 9.13 1.23 28.59
N LEU A 545 9.64 2.04 27.64
CA LEU A 545 9.32 3.47 27.51
C LEU A 545 7.97 3.74 26.81
N GLY A 546 7.28 2.71 26.33
CA GLY A 546 5.96 2.81 25.69
C GLY A 546 5.98 2.93 24.17
N PHE A 547 7.13 2.77 23.51
CA PHE A 547 7.19 2.68 22.05
C PHE A 547 6.97 1.26 21.54
N ARG A 548 6.32 1.11 20.38
CA ARG A 548 6.34 -0.18 19.65
C ARG A 548 7.30 -0.07 18.45
N PRO A 549 8.48 -0.72 18.50
CA PRO A 549 9.44 -0.69 17.40
C PRO A 549 8.99 -1.61 16.25
N ILE A 550 9.02 -1.09 15.03
CA ILE A 550 8.83 -1.78 13.75
C ILE A 550 10.12 -1.58 12.95
N ILE A 551 10.73 -2.66 12.47
CA ILE A 551 12.10 -2.61 11.93
C ILE A 551 12.15 -3.25 10.54
N SER A 552 12.82 -2.55 9.63
CA SER A 552 13.15 -3.04 8.29
C SER A 552 14.62 -2.71 7.99
N PHE A 553 15.36 -3.67 7.45
CA PHE A 553 16.81 -3.54 7.35
C PHE A 553 17.37 -4.22 6.09
N ASP A 554 18.38 -3.59 5.47
CA ASP A 554 19.19 -4.10 4.37
C ASP A 554 20.67 -4.03 4.77
N ARG A 555 21.42 -5.13 4.57
CA ARG A 555 22.83 -5.22 5.01
C ARG A 555 23.78 -4.29 4.27
N GLU A 556 23.46 -3.96 3.03
CA GLU A 556 24.29 -3.13 2.16
C GLU A 556 23.91 -1.66 2.26
N ARG A 557 22.61 -1.36 2.44
CA ARG A 557 22.08 0.01 2.43
C ARG A 557 21.84 0.60 3.82
N GLY A 558 21.72 -0.24 4.86
CA GLY A 558 21.35 0.17 6.22
C GLY A 558 19.88 -0.15 6.55
N GLY A 559 19.35 0.43 7.62
CA GLY A 559 17.96 0.16 7.99
C GLY A 559 17.24 1.30 8.67
N VAL A 560 15.95 1.04 8.86
CA VAL A 560 15.01 1.93 9.49
C VAL A 560 14.39 1.25 10.71
N THR A 561 14.30 1.99 11.79
CA THR A 561 13.50 1.62 12.96
C THR A 561 12.43 2.67 13.14
N TYR A 562 11.18 2.26 12.98
CA TYR A 562 10.02 3.08 13.29
C TYR A 562 9.54 2.79 14.70
N LEU A 563 9.57 3.79 15.57
CA LEU A 563 9.04 3.70 16.92
C LEU A 563 7.64 4.31 16.90
N VAL A 564 6.63 3.45 16.99
CA VAL A 564 5.24 3.88 17.13
C VAL A 564 5.06 4.46 18.53
N GLY A 565 4.80 5.76 18.59
CA GLY A 565 4.44 6.48 19.80
C GLY A 565 2.96 6.30 20.12
N GLN A 566 2.49 6.99 21.16
CA GLN A 566 1.15 6.73 21.67
C GLN A 566 0.03 7.17 20.71
N ARG A 567 0.13 8.33 20.04
CA ARG A 567 -0.96 8.80 19.18
C ARG A 567 -1.00 8.18 17.79
N ARG A 568 0.03 7.41 17.42
CA ARG A 568 0.20 6.68 16.16
C ARG A 568 -0.40 7.38 14.93
N VAL A 569 0.44 7.91 14.06
CA VAL A 569 0.03 8.45 12.75
C VAL A 569 0.30 7.51 11.58
N LEU A 570 1.11 6.45 11.74
CA LEU A 570 1.34 5.43 10.71
C LEU A 570 0.16 4.46 10.57
N SER A 571 -0.31 4.29 9.34
CA SER A 571 -1.16 3.15 8.98
C SER A 571 -0.33 1.96 8.51
N HIS A 572 0.58 2.18 7.56
CA HIS A 572 1.37 1.13 6.90
C HIS A 572 2.73 1.64 6.41
N LEU A 573 3.75 0.80 6.44
CA LEU A 573 5.09 1.09 5.91
C LEU A 573 5.34 0.31 4.62
N TYR A 574 5.74 1.01 3.56
CA TYR A 574 6.16 0.39 2.31
C TYR A 574 7.68 0.50 2.16
N VAL A 575 8.32 -0.64 1.94
CA VAL A 575 9.79 -0.76 1.89
C VAL A 575 10.22 -1.40 0.57
N PRO A 576 11.34 -0.96 -0.04
CA PRO A 576 11.81 -1.52 -1.30
C PRO A 576 12.20 -2.99 -1.18
N LYS A 577 12.19 -3.67 -2.32
CA LYS A 577 12.67 -5.05 -2.43
C LYS A 577 14.10 -5.19 -1.93
N GLY A 578 14.35 -6.23 -1.13
CA GLY A 578 15.66 -6.49 -0.52
C GLY A 578 15.73 -6.14 0.96
N MET A 579 14.82 -5.30 1.46
CA MET A 579 14.71 -5.06 2.89
C MET A 579 14.00 -6.22 3.61
N GLU A 580 14.57 -6.65 4.73
CA GLU A 580 14.03 -7.69 5.60
C GLU A 580 13.39 -7.06 6.85
N ALA A 581 12.16 -7.48 7.18
CA ALA A 581 11.52 -7.13 8.45
C ALA A 581 12.08 -7.98 9.59
N VAL A 582 12.26 -7.39 10.77
CA VAL A 582 12.74 -8.10 11.98
C VAL A 582 11.57 -8.33 12.93
N GLY A 583 11.20 -9.60 13.15
CA GLY A 583 10.05 -9.97 14.01
C GLY A 583 8.81 -10.33 13.20
N ASP A 584 7.64 -10.35 13.85
CA ASP A 584 6.36 -10.81 13.28
C ASP A 584 5.48 -9.63 12.82
N ASP A 585 6.09 -8.67 12.13
CA ASP A 585 5.44 -7.39 11.74
C ASP A 585 4.90 -7.40 10.30
N GLY A 586 4.67 -8.58 9.72
CA GLY A 586 4.13 -8.76 8.35
C GLY A 586 2.75 -8.13 8.13
N GLU A 587 2.09 -7.66 9.19
CA GLU A 587 0.84 -6.89 9.13
C GLU A 587 1.02 -5.43 8.72
N TYR A 588 2.18 -4.80 9.02
CA TYR A 588 2.39 -3.35 8.83
C TYR A 588 3.47 -2.99 7.82
N ILE A 589 4.27 -3.95 7.36
CA ILE A 589 5.30 -3.73 6.35
C ILE A 589 4.90 -4.43 5.05
N THR A 590 4.84 -3.67 3.95
CA THR A 590 4.69 -4.23 2.60
C THR A 590 5.95 -3.99 1.80
N THR A 591 6.57 -5.05 1.30
CA THR A 591 7.63 -4.94 0.31
C THR A 591 7.06 -4.52 -1.04
N VAL A 592 7.67 -3.53 -1.67
CA VAL A 592 7.36 -3.09 -3.04
C VAL A 592 8.40 -3.65 -4.01
N ASP A 593 7.97 -3.96 -5.23
CA ASP A 593 8.83 -4.64 -6.21
C ASP A 593 9.89 -3.71 -6.84
N CYS A 594 9.70 -2.40 -6.74
CA CYS A 594 10.67 -1.41 -7.18
C CYS A 594 11.90 -1.39 -6.26
N ALA A 595 13.06 -1.14 -6.86
CA ALA A 595 14.30 -0.93 -6.13
C ALA A 595 14.91 0.42 -6.51
N PHE A 596 15.62 1.01 -5.55
CA PHE A 596 16.35 2.26 -5.70
C PHE A 596 17.71 2.03 -6.38
N ASP A 597 17.76 1.15 -7.39
CA ASP A 597 19.00 0.72 -8.05
C ASP A 597 18.93 0.83 -9.57
N GLY A 598 20.10 0.85 -10.19
CA GLY A 598 20.24 0.89 -11.63
C GLY A 598 21.58 1.43 -12.08
N LYS A 599 22.03 0.98 -13.27
CA LYS A 599 23.33 1.35 -13.84
C LYS A 599 23.60 2.86 -13.84
N PHE A 600 22.55 3.68 -14.00
CA PHE A 600 22.68 5.12 -13.95
C PHE A 600 23.06 5.63 -12.56
N ILE A 601 22.32 5.23 -11.52
CA ILE A 601 22.55 5.62 -10.12
C ILE A 601 23.90 5.05 -9.64
N ASP A 602 24.15 3.77 -9.91
CA ASP A 602 25.39 3.10 -9.51
C ASP A 602 26.62 3.77 -10.13
N SER A 603 26.50 4.25 -11.37
CA SER A 603 27.59 4.97 -12.06
C SER A 603 27.86 6.38 -11.51
N LEU A 604 26.96 6.94 -10.71
CA LEU A 604 27.14 8.28 -10.13
C LEU A 604 27.94 8.23 -8.85
N THR A 605 27.59 7.32 -7.95
CA THR A 605 27.93 7.45 -6.52
C THR A 605 28.65 6.23 -5.97
N GLY A 606 28.56 5.07 -6.64
CA GLY A 606 28.93 3.77 -6.09
C GLY A 606 28.06 3.30 -4.91
N THR A 607 27.05 4.08 -4.50
CA THR A 607 26.09 3.79 -3.42
C THR A 607 24.68 4.14 -3.85
N SER A 608 23.79 3.15 -3.86
CA SER A 608 22.39 3.35 -4.22
C SER A 608 21.63 3.92 -3.02
N PRO A 609 20.76 4.93 -3.19
CA PRO A 609 19.89 5.38 -2.13
C PRO A 609 18.96 4.25 -1.68
N PHE A 610 18.31 4.44 -0.53
CA PHE A 610 17.15 3.64 -0.16
C PHE A 610 16.08 4.57 0.39
N GLY A 611 14.83 4.14 0.41
CA GLY A 611 13.78 4.92 1.02
C GLY A 611 12.68 4.06 1.61
N ILE A 612 11.73 4.71 2.24
CA ILE A 612 10.45 4.15 2.64
C ILE A 612 9.30 5.07 2.23
N ARG A 613 8.09 4.52 2.13
CA ARG A 613 6.85 5.28 2.19
C ARG A 613 6.13 4.98 3.49
N VAL A 614 5.76 6.03 4.20
CA VAL A 614 4.91 5.98 5.40
C VAL A 614 3.51 6.36 4.96
N ALA A 615 2.59 5.40 4.92
CA ALA A 615 1.17 5.72 4.78
C ALA A 615 0.64 6.24 6.12
N LEU A 616 -0.10 7.35 6.06
CA LEU A 616 -0.63 8.05 7.22
C LEU A 616 -2.08 7.63 7.48
N LEU A 617 -2.44 7.44 8.75
CA LEU A 617 -3.81 7.17 9.17
C LEU A 617 -4.74 8.33 8.80
N GLU A 618 -5.98 8.04 8.39
CA GLU A 618 -6.94 9.10 8.09
C GLU A 618 -7.28 9.92 9.36
N PRO A 619 -7.48 11.25 9.24
CA PRO A 619 -7.82 12.11 10.39
C PRO A 619 -9.05 11.63 11.16
N ALA A 620 -10.07 11.11 10.48
CA ALA A 620 -11.25 10.54 11.12
C ALA A 620 -10.89 9.33 12.01
N MET A 621 -10.00 8.45 11.54
CA MET A 621 -9.51 7.30 12.31
C MET A 621 -8.59 7.73 13.45
N LEU A 622 -7.75 8.75 13.24
CA LEU A 622 -6.97 9.37 14.32
C LEU A 622 -7.88 9.94 15.40
N SER A 623 -8.98 10.60 15.03
CA SER A 623 -9.95 11.15 16.00
C SER A 623 -10.72 10.07 16.75
N ASP A 624 -11.06 8.96 16.10
CA ASP A 624 -11.72 7.80 16.71
C ASP A 624 -10.74 7.00 17.59
N MET A 625 -9.46 6.90 17.18
CA MET A 625 -8.38 6.35 17.99
C MET A 625 -8.07 7.25 19.19
N ASP A 626 -7.98 8.56 19.04
CA ASP A 626 -7.82 9.52 20.13
C ASP A 626 -9.01 9.48 21.09
N ARG A 627 -10.23 9.25 20.59
CA ARG A 627 -11.42 9.04 21.41
C ARG A 627 -11.36 7.71 22.15
N ALA A 628 -10.95 6.64 21.46
CA ALA A 628 -10.75 5.32 22.04
C ALA A 628 -9.60 5.31 23.07
N GLU A 629 -8.51 6.02 22.81
CA GLU A 629 -7.35 6.18 23.70
C GLU A 629 -7.63 7.12 24.85
N ARG A 630 -8.40 8.21 24.67
CA ARG A 630 -8.88 8.99 25.81
C ARG A 630 -9.81 8.16 26.68
N TYR A 631 -10.61 7.27 26.08
CA TYR A 631 -11.36 6.25 26.82
C TYR A 631 -10.39 5.32 27.56
N VAL A 632 -9.43 4.69 26.89
CA VAL A 632 -8.45 3.77 27.49
C VAL A 632 -7.53 4.45 28.51
N ARG A 633 -7.21 5.75 28.39
CA ARG A 633 -6.44 6.54 29.35
C ARG A 633 -7.29 6.98 30.55
N HIS A 634 -8.57 7.32 30.37
CA HIS A 634 -9.49 7.53 31.49
C HIS A 634 -9.82 6.22 32.23
N TYR A 635 -9.72 5.09 31.52
CA TYR A 635 -9.93 3.73 32.04
C TYR A 635 -8.63 2.93 32.12
N SER A 636 -7.48 3.59 32.23
CA SER A 636 -6.21 2.92 32.54
C SER A 636 -6.30 2.47 33.99
N ALA A 637 -6.94 1.34 34.21
CA ALA A 637 -6.90 0.63 35.46
C ALA A 637 -5.44 0.22 35.74
N PRO A 638 -5.05 0.25 37.01
CA PRO A 638 -3.68 0.04 37.48
C PRO A 638 -3.11 -1.28 36.99
N HIS A 639 -1.79 -1.27 36.83
CA HIS A 639 -0.86 -2.39 36.89
C HIS A 639 -1.49 -3.79 36.94
N LEU A 640 -1.09 -4.62 35.96
CA LEU A 640 -0.81 -6.05 36.16
C LEU A 640 -0.65 -6.36 37.64
N ILE A 641 -1.37 -7.37 38.13
CA ILE A 641 -1.19 -8.03 39.43
C ILE A 641 0.23 -7.75 39.90
N ALA A 642 0.36 -6.83 40.85
CA ALA A 642 1.64 -6.60 41.48
C ALA A 642 2.06 -7.97 42.00
N GLN A 643 3.17 -8.49 41.49
CA GLN A 643 3.88 -9.60 42.11
C GLN A 643 4.29 -9.10 43.50
N GLY A 644 3.39 -9.28 44.45
CA GLY A 644 3.38 -8.54 45.69
C GLY A 644 2.08 -8.76 46.45
N ASP A 645 1.58 -10.00 46.45
CA ASP A 645 1.03 -10.65 47.63
C ASP A 645 0.89 -12.15 47.31
N ALA A 646 1.07 -12.97 48.34
CA ALA A 646 1.30 -14.41 48.26
C ALA A 646 0.37 -15.16 47.29
N VAL A 647 0.93 -16.19 46.63
CA VAL A 647 0.27 -17.29 45.91
C VAL A 647 -1.22 -17.38 46.24
N ALA A 648 -2.07 -16.77 45.42
CA ALA A 648 -3.45 -17.19 45.33
C ALA A 648 -3.41 -18.55 44.65
N GLU A 649 -3.77 -19.61 45.36
CA GLU A 649 -3.96 -20.94 44.77
C GLU A 649 -4.86 -20.80 43.53
N ASP A 650 -4.44 -21.33 42.39
CA ASP A 650 -5.25 -21.38 41.17
C ASP A 650 -6.57 -22.13 41.45
N TRP A 651 -7.61 -21.87 40.66
CA TRP A 651 -8.92 -22.49 40.87
C TRP A 651 -8.85 -24.01 40.70
N GLU A 652 -9.42 -24.76 41.64
CA GLU A 652 -9.57 -26.21 41.51
C GLU A 652 -10.63 -26.51 40.44
N TRP A 653 -10.23 -27.25 39.40
CA TRP A 653 -11.12 -27.58 38.28
C TRP A 653 -10.94 -29.02 37.75
N HIS A 654 -9.85 -29.70 38.12
CA HIS A 654 -9.60 -31.07 37.71
C HIS A 654 -10.62 -32.04 38.37
N GLY A 655 -11.32 -32.82 37.55
CA GLY A 655 -12.31 -33.80 38.00
C GLY A 655 -13.67 -33.20 38.41
N LEU A 656 -13.87 -31.89 38.23
CA LEU A 656 -15.17 -31.23 38.44
C LEU A 656 -15.92 -31.12 37.11
N GLY A 657 -17.23 -31.43 37.11
CA GLY A 657 -18.13 -31.03 36.03
C GLY A 657 -18.50 -29.54 36.13
N ARG A 658 -19.20 -29.00 35.11
CA ARG A 658 -19.64 -27.59 35.02
C ARG A 658 -20.25 -27.05 36.32
N GLN A 659 -21.21 -27.76 36.89
CA GLN A 659 -21.86 -27.36 38.15
C GLN A 659 -20.89 -27.38 39.33
N GLY A 660 -20.07 -28.42 39.45
CA GLY A 660 -19.06 -28.54 40.50
C GLY A 660 -18.03 -27.41 40.46
N PHE A 661 -17.56 -27.04 39.27
CA PHE A 661 -16.62 -25.93 39.07
C PHE A 661 -17.22 -24.59 39.51
N VAL A 662 -18.46 -24.29 39.09
CA VAL A 662 -19.13 -23.02 39.44
C VAL A 662 -19.40 -22.95 40.94
N THR A 663 -19.86 -24.03 41.57
CA THR A 663 -20.09 -24.06 43.03
C THR A 663 -18.79 -23.90 43.80
N ARG A 664 -17.72 -24.60 43.40
CA ARG A 664 -16.42 -24.58 44.10
C ARG A 664 -15.72 -23.22 44.01
N ASN A 665 -15.82 -22.54 42.87
CA ASN A 665 -15.09 -21.29 42.58
C ASN A 665 -15.98 -20.04 42.61
N ARG A 666 -17.18 -20.12 43.19
CA ARG A 666 -18.20 -19.05 43.19
C ARG A 666 -17.67 -17.68 43.61
N ASP A 667 -16.97 -17.61 44.74
CA ASP A 667 -16.47 -16.32 45.26
C ASP A 667 -15.39 -15.72 44.34
N GLY A 668 -14.62 -16.57 43.65
CA GLY A 668 -13.69 -16.15 42.61
C GLY A 668 -14.42 -15.59 41.39
N LEU A 669 -15.48 -16.27 40.93
CA LEU A 669 -16.31 -15.81 39.81
C LEU A 669 -16.98 -14.46 40.10
N VAL A 670 -17.50 -14.27 41.32
CA VAL A 670 -18.06 -12.98 41.76
C VAL A 670 -17.01 -11.87 41.69
N ARG A 671 -15.80 -12.10 42.23
CA ARG A 671 -14.71 -11.13 42.18
C ARG A 671 -14.29 -10.79 40.75
N VAL A 672 -14.21 -11.77 39.86
CA VAL A 672 -13.89 -11.55 38.45
C VAL A 672 -14.94 -10.66 37.78
N VAL A 673 -16.23 -10.89 38.06
CA VAL A 673 -17.32 -10.05 37.53
C VAL A 673 -17.25 -8.64 38.11
N GLU A 674 -17.04 -8.48 39.42
CA GLU A 674 -16.89 -7.17 40.07
C GLU A 674 -15.71 -6.38 39.49
N GLN A 675 -14.56 -7.02 39.31
CA GLN A 675 -13.37 -6.41 38.71
C GLN A 675 -13.61 -6.01 37.25
N THR A 676 -14.28 -6.89 36.48
CA THR A 676 -14.65 -6.59 35.09
C THR A 676 -15.57 -5.37 35.03
N ASN A 677 -16.59 -5.31 35.88
CA ASN A 677 -17.52 -4.19 35.93
C ASN A 677 -16.89 -2.90 36.45
N ALA A 678 -15.98 -3.00 37.41
CA ALA A 678 -15.21 -1.84 37.89
C ALA A 678 -14.41 -1.19 36.74
N ALA A 679 -13.93 -1.99 35.79
CA ALA A 679 -13.26 -1.52 34.58
C ALA A 679 -14.20 -0.98 33.49
N LEU A 680 -15.53 -1.21 33.58
CA LEU A 680 -16.55 -0.79 32.61
C LEU A 680 -17.36 0.44 33.04
N ASN A 681 -16.97 1.19 34.09
CA ASN A 681 -17.84 2.17 34.77
C ASN A 681 -18.10 3.50 33.99
N ALA A 682 -18.27 3.45 32.67
CA ALA A 682 -18.69 4.60 31.88
C ALA A 682 -20.21 4.85 31.94
N PRO A 683 -20.67 6.11 31.79
CA PRO A 683 -22.09 6.41 31.73
C PRO A 683 -22.78 5.67 30.56
N GLY A 684 -23.66 4.72 30.88
CA GLY A 684 -24.45 3.96 29.89
C GLY A 684 -23.90 2.57 29.52
N ASP A 685 -22.85 2.09 30.19
CA ASP A 685 -22.37 0.72 30.03
C ASP A 685 -23.26 -0.31 30.74
N GLN A 686 -23.44 -1.46 30.09
CA GLN A 686 -24.13 -2.62 30.62
C GLN A 686 -23.14 -3.46 31.44
N GLN A 687 -23.47 -3.69 32.70
CA GLN A 687 -22.67 -4.55 33.58
C GLN A 687 -22.75 -6.01 33.15
N LEU A 688 -21.64 -6.71 33.25
CA LEU A 688 -21.57 -8.17 33.20
C LEU A 688 -22.16 -8.73 34.51
N THR A 689 -23.04 -9.71 34.42
CA THR A 689 -23.62 -10.36 35.60
C THR A 689 -22.92 -11.69 35.88
N LEU A 690 -23.05 -12.21 37.11
CA LEU A 690 -22.61 -13.57 37.41
C LEU A 690 -23.34 -14.60 36.52
N LEU A 691 -24.62 -14.36 36.25
CA LEU A 691 -25.42 -15.20 35.36
C LEU A 691 -24.86 -15.23 33.93
N ASP A 692 -24.38 -14.10 33.39
CA ASP A 692 -23.73 -14.06 32.08
C ASP A 692 -22.52 -15.00 32.05
N LEU A 693 -21.62 -14.87 33.03
CA LEU A 693 -20.40 -15.68 33.09
C LEU A 693 -20.68 -17.17 33.30
N VAL A 694 -21.60 -17.51 34.21
CA VAL A 694 -22.01 -18.89 34.47
C VAL A 694 -22.67 -19.52 33.24
N THR A 695 -23.52 -18.76 32.53
CA THR A 695 -24.14 -19.24 31.29
C THR A 695 -23.10 -19.61 30.25
N LEU A 696 -22.06 -18.78 30.09
CA LEU A 696 -20.98 -19.08 29.14
C LEU A 696 -20.11 -20.26 29.57
N ILE A 697 -19.84 -20.44 30.87
CA ILE A 697 -19.13 -21.63 31.39
C ILE A 697 -19.91 -22.91 31.07
N PHE A 698 -21.23 -22.88 31.19
CA PHE A 698 -22.07 -24.03 30.86
C PHE A 698 -22.11 -24.31 29.34
N CYS A 699 -22.16 -23.26 28.53
CA CYS A 699 -22.26 -23.37 27.08
C CYS A 699 -20.94 -23.78 26.41
N GLU A 700 -19.85 -23.13 26.80
CA GLU A 700 -18.56 -23.19 26.07
C GLU A 700 -17.45 -23.86 26.90
N GLY A 701 -17.65 -24.13 28.18
CA GLY A 701 -16.62 -24.71 29.04
C GLY A 701 -16.20 -26.12 28.60
N ASN A 702 -14.89 -26.36 28.54
CA ASN A 702 -14.26 -27.62 28.13
C ASN A 702 -14.28 -28.66 29.26
N PHE A 703 -15.47 -29.01 29.71
CA PHE A 703 -15.73 -30.11 30.63
C PHE A 703 -16.29 -31.28 29.81
N ASP A 704 -15.41 -32.12 29.27
CA ASP A 704 -15.81 -33.46 28.79
C ASP A 704 -16.27 -34.29 30.01
N ASP A 705 -16.85 -35.48 29.83
CA ASP A 705 -17.19 -36.41 30.93
C ASP A 705 -15.94 -36.96 31.69
N GLY A 706 -14.83 -36.22 31.70
CA GLY A 706 -13.51 -36.49 32.25
C GLY A 706 -12.63 -35.22 32.34
N PRO A 707 -11.33 -35.34 32.67
CA PRO A 707 -10.45 -34.18 32.83
C PRO A 707 -10.26 -33.40 31.51
N PRO A 708 -9.99 -32.09 31.60
CA PRO A 708 -9.99 -31.16 30.48
C PRO A 708 -8.89 -31.44 29.44
N SER A 709 -9.22 -31.27 28.16
CA SER A 709 -8.25 -31.29 27.06
C SER A 709 -7.38 -30.03 27.04
N GLU A 710 -6.17 -30.10 26.47
CA GLU A 710 -5.20 -28.98 26.39
C GLU A 710 -5.87 -27.70 25.84
N GLY A 711 -5.99 -26.65 26.68
CA GLY A 711 -6.61 -25.37 26.28
C GLY A 711 -7.23 -24.51 27.39
N GLY A 712 -7.34 -25.00 28.63
CA GLY A 712 -7.94 -24.25 29.75
C GLY A 712 -9.46 -24.46 29.91
N VAL A 713 -10.08 -23.73 30.85
CA VAL A 713 -11.50 -23.90 31.23
C VAL A 713 -12.45 -23.45 30.11
N MET A 714 -12.15 -22.30 29.51
CA MET A 714 -12.92 -21.64 28.46
C MET A 714 -12.08 -21.56 27.17
N PRO A 715 -12.66 -21.88 25.99
CA PRO A 715 -11.98 -21.69 24.73
C PRO A 715 -11.82 -20.19 24.44
N LEU A 716 -10.59 -19.70 24.34
CA LEU A 716 -10.37 -18.29 24.00
C LEU A 716 -10.73 -18.02 22.52
N PRO A 717 -11.44 -16.93 22.20
CA PRO A 717 -11.75 -16.56 20.83
C PRO A 717 -10.48 -16.32 20.00
N GLN A 718 -10.45 -16.78 18.74
CA GLN A 718 -9.29 -16.61 17.83
C GLN A 718 -8.90 -15.14 17.59
N ARG A 719 -9.84 -14.20 17.68
CA ARG A 719 -9.61 -12.75 17.49
C ARG A 719 -9.74 -11.98 18.80
N LEU A 720 -9.15 -12.47 19.88
CA LEU A 720 -9.26 -11.84 21.20
C LEU A 720 -8.66 -10.43 21.25
N SER A 721 -7.58 -10.19 20.49
CA SER A 721 -6.93 -8.88 20.35
C SER A 721 -7.85 -7.80 19.77
N LEU A 722 -8.80 -8.18 18.90
CA LEU A 722 -9.82 -7.26 18.37
C LEU A 722 -10.62 -6.63 19.51
N TRP A 723 -10.87 -7.38 20.59
CA TRP A 723 -11.74 -6.98 21.68
C TRP A 723 -10.99 -6.39 22.87
N LEU A 724 -9.84 -6.98 23.21
CA LEU A 724 -9.07 -6.66 24.41
C LEU A 724 -7.77 -5.87 24.14
N GLY A 725 -7.45 -5.61 22.87
CA GLY A 725 -6.23 -4.95 22.44
C GLY A 725 -5.04 -5.90 22.29
N ASP A 726 -3.92 -5.38 21.80
CA ASP A 726 -2.74 -6.14 21.40
C ASP A 726 -2.01 -6.85 22.56
N ALA A 727 -2.29 -6.46 23.80
CA ALA A 727 -1.79 -7.13 25.01
C ALA A 727 -2.57 -8.43 25.36
N ALA A 728 -3.61 -8.77 24.60
CA ALA A 728 -4.34 -10.02 24.78
C ALA A 728 -3.46 -11.21 24.38
N PRO A 729 -3.36 -12.25 25.23
CA PRO A 729 -2.58 -13.43 24.88
C PRO A 729 -3.19 -14.16 23.67
N ALA A 730 -2.35 -14.92 22.97
CA ALA A 730 -2.82 -15.78 21.88
C ALA A 730 -3.91 -16.74 22.37
N HIS A 731 -4.84 -17.11 21.47
CA HIS A 731 -5.99 -17.95 21.82
C HIS A 731 -5.61 -19.35 22.34
N ASP A 732 -4.40 -19.82 22.04
CA ASP A 732 -3.81 -21.09 22.48
C ASP A 732 -2.84 -20.93 23.67
N ALA A 733 -2.78 -19.74 24.28
CA ALA A 733 -1.91 -19.50 25.42
C ALA A 733 -2.27 -20.38 26.62
N ARG A 734 -1.25 -20.97 27.24
CA ARG A 734 -1.41 -21.77 28.46
C ARG A 734 -1.63 -20.84 29.65
N LEU A 735 -2.88 -20.69 30.06
CA LEU A 735 -3.30 -19.87 31.19
C LEU A 735 -3.76 -20.75 32.36
N THR A 736 -3.61 -20.24 33.57
CA THR A 736 -4.29 -20.79 34.76
C THR A 736 -5.81 -20.71 34.61
N ALA A 737 -6.56 -21.49 35.40
CA ALA A 737 -8.02 -21.48 35.33
C ALA A 737 -8.59 -20.10 35.68
N LEU A 738 -8.00 -19.44 36.68
CA LEU A 738 -8.35 -18.06 37.04
C LEU A 738 -8.06 -17.08 35.90
N GLU A 739 -6.85 -17.10 35.33
CA GLU A 739 -6.47 -16.17 34.25
C GLU A 739 -7.34 -16.35 33.01
N ASN A 740 -7.62 -17.60 32.63
CA ASN A 740 -8.46 -17.93 31.50
C ASN A 740 -9.90 -17.39 31.68
N VAL A 741 -10.51 -17.62 32.84
CA VAL A 741 -11.88 -17.13 33.12
C VAL A 741 -11.91 -15.60 33.27
N ALA A 742 -10.91 -14.99 33.90
CA ALA A 742 -10.82 -13.54 34.04
C ALA A 742 -10.67 -12.84 32.68
N LEU A 743 -9.84 -13.39 31.81
CA LEU A 743 -9.65 -12.89 30.45
C LEU A 743 -10.94 -13.02 29.61
N TYR A 744 -11.63 -14.16 29.74
CA TYR A 744 -12.91 -14.38 29.06
C TYR A 744 -14.00 -13.43 29.56
N ALA A 745 -14.07 -13.16 30.87
CA ALA A 745 -15.01 -12.20 31.45
C ALA A 745 -14.80 -10.78 30.91
N ARG A 746 -13.54 -10.34 30.76
CA ARG A 746 -13.22 -9.05 30.12
C ARG A 746 -13.71 -9.00 28.68
N TYR A 747 -13.54 -10.08 27.92
CA TYR A 747 -14.04 -10.19 26.55
C TYR A 747 -15.57 -10.05 26.49
N LEU A 748 -16.30 -10.73 27.37
CA LEU A 748 -17.76 -10.63 27.48
C LEU A 748 -18.21 -9.20 27.85
N GLY A 749 -17.49 -8.54 28.75
CA GLY A 749 -17.73 -7.14 29.11
C GLY A 749 -17.64 -6.19 27.91
N GLN A 750 -16.66 -6.42 27.03
CA GLN A 750 -16.49 -5.67 25.79
C GLN A 750 -17.59 -5.98 24.77
N LEU A 751 -18.01 -7.25 24.62
CA LEU A 751 -19.13 -7.61 23.75
C LEU A 751 -20.43 -6.87 24.10
N LYS A 752 -20.72 -6.66 25.39
CA LYS A 752 -21.93 -5.94 25.82
C LYS A 752 -21.88 -4.44 25.51
N ASN A 753 -20.70 -3.85 25.32
CA ASN A 753 -20.52 -2.39 25.35
C ASN A 753 -19.85 -1.79 24.10
N ARG A 754 -19.12 -2.57 23.32
CA ARG A 754 -18.40 -2.10 22.14
C ARG A 754 -19.17 -2.39 20.84
N ALA A 755 -19.22 -1.40 19.95
CA ALA A 755 -19.72 -1.59 18.59
C ALA A 755 -18.61 -2.20 17.73
N ALA A 756 -18.85 -3.37 17.13
CA ALA A 756 -17.84 -3.98 16.24
C ALA A 756 -18.00 -3.57 14.77
N ARG A 757 -19.24 -3.44 14.30
CA ARG A 757 -19.55 -3.02 12.92
C ARG A 757 -20.95 -2.43 12.82
N ARG A 758 -21.20 -1.61 11.79
CA ARG A 758 -22.53 -1.06 11.49
C ARG A 758 -23.26 -1.98 10.52
N THR A 759 -24.53 -2.23 10.78
CA THR A 759 -25.43 -3.10 9.98
C THR A 759 -26.66 -2.30 9.57
N GLY A 760 -27.49 -2.84 8.68
CA GLY A 760 -28.78 -2.22 8.31
C GLY A 760 -29.74 -2.04 9.50
N TRP A 761 -29.52 -2.75 10.60
CA TRP A 761 -30.31 -2.67 11.84
C TRP A 761 -29.74 -1.70 12.89
N GLY A 762 -28.42 -1.52 12.93
CA GLY A 762 -27.74 -0.72 13.97
C GLY A 762 -26.28 -1.12 14.17
N SER A 763 -25.69 -0.75 15.31
CA SER A 763 -24.32 -1.14 15.66
C SER A 763 -24.33 -2.53 16.30
N LEU A 764 -23.77 -3.52 15.60
CA LEU A 764 -23.78 -4.91 16.05
C LEU A 764 -23.00 -5.09 17.36
N TYR A 765 -23.53 -5.96 18.21
CA TYR A 765 -23.17 -6.22 19.62
C TYR A 765 -23.69 -5.18 20.61
N ARG A 766 -23.08 -4.00 20.71
CA ARG A 766 -23.48 -2.97 21.70
C ARG A 766 -24.98 -2.71 21.72
N ASP A 767 -25.60 -2.51 20.55
CA ASP A 767 -27.00 -2.11 20.48
C ASP A 767 -27.96 -3.31 20.73
N LEU A 768 -27.49 -4.56 20.59
CA LEU A 768 -28.28 -5.76 20.89
C LEU A 768 -28.70 -5.82 22.37
N PHE A 769 -27.76 -5.53 23.28
CA PHE A 769 -27.99 -5.57 24.73
C PHE A 769 -28.76 -4.35 25.26
N ARG A 770 -28.96 -3.34 24.41
CA ARG A 770 -29.72 -2.12 24.69
C ARG A 770 -31.11 -2.13 24.03
N ALA A 771 -31.46 -3.20 23.32
CA ALA A 771 -32.76 -3.33 22.68
C ALA A 771 -33.89 -3.44 23.71
N ASP A 772 -35.04 -2.83 23.40
CA ASP A 772 -36.25 -2.91 24.21
C ASP A 772 -36.66 -4.37 24.43
N GLY A 773 -36.99 -4.73 25.68
CA GLY A 773 -37.34 -6.09 26.08
C GLY A 773 -36.14 -7.03 26.33
N ILE A 774 -34.92 -6.60 26.02
CA ILE A 774 -33.66 -7.27 26.37
C ILE A 774 -32.95 -6.53 27.51
N ALA A 775 -32.82 -5.20 27.39
CA ALA A 775 -32.25 -4.37 28.43
C ALA A 775 -33.02 -4.53 29.75
N GLY A 776 -32.30 -4.77 30.85
CA GLY A 776 -32.90 -4.95 32.18
C GLY A 776 -33.47 -6.35 32.46
N HIS A 777 -33.34 -7.32 31.56
CA HIS A 777 -33.74 -8.72 31.76
C HIS A 777 -32.51 -9.66 31.78
N PRO A 778 -31.93 -9.98 32.97
CA PRO A 778 -30.66 -10.71 33.06
C PRO A 778 -30.65 -12.08 32.35
N ALA A 779 -31.74 -12.86 32.47
CA ALA A 779 -31.83 -14.15 31.81
C ALA A 779 -31.83 -14.05 30.26
N ARG A 780 -32.48 -13.02 29.72
CA ARG A 780 -32.50 -12.76 28.27
C ARG A 780 -31.15 -12.24 27.79
N GLN A 781 -30.50 -11.38 28.57
CA GLN A 781 -29.14 -10.91 28.26
C GLN A 781 -28.13 -12.06 28.26
N ALA A 782 -28.19 -12.98 29.23
CA ALA A 782 -27.31 -14.12 29.29
C ALA A 782 -27.53 -15.10 28.13
N ALA A 783 -28.80 -15.40 27.80
CA ALA A 783 -29.15 -16.23 26.64
C ALA A 783 -28.71 -15.59 25.30
N LEU A 784 -28.91 -14.28 25.16
CA LEU A 784 -28.46 -13.51 23.99
C LEU A 784 -26.94 -13.51 23.86
N LEU A 785 -26.21 -13.32 24.96
CA LEU A 785 -24.75 -13.33 24.98
C LEU A 785 -24.19 -14.70 24.58
N ALA A 786 -24.82 -15.80 25.03
CA ALA A 786 -24.47 -17.14 24.59
C ALA A 786 -24.71 -17.33 23.08
N GLY A 787 -25.85 -16.88 22.56
CA GLY A 787 -26.14 -16.92 21.12
C GLY A 787 -25.17 -16.09 20.28
N VAL A 788 -24.72 -14.95 20.80
CA VAL A 788 -23.67 -14.11 20.21
C VAL A 788 -22.35 -14.87 20.10
N VAL A 789 -21.87 -15.46 21.20
CA VAL A 789 -20.61 -16.22 21.24
C VAL A 789 -20.65 -17.44 20.31
N GLN A 790 -21.81 -18.11 20.24
CA GLN A 790 -22.04 -19.25 19.35
C GLN A 790 -22.21 -18.87 17.87
N GLY A 791 -22.09 -17.59 17.54
CA GLY A 791 -22.09 -17.10 16.17
C GLY A 791 -23.46 -17.03 15.51
N CYS A 792 -24.56 -16.97 16.28
CA CYS A 792 -25.91 -16.86 15.73
C CYS A 792 -26.11 -15.56 14.92
N PHE A 793 -25.30 -14.53 15.21
CA PHE A 793 -25.35 -13.22 14.54
C PHE A 793 -24.25 -13.06 13.47
N LEU A 794 -23.52 -14.12 13.14
CA LEU A 794 -22.43 -14.10 12.15
C LEU A 794 -22.92 -14.64 10.81
N ALA A 795 -22.78 -13.83 9.74
CA ALA A 795 -23.24 -14.17 8.40
C ALA A 795 -22.57 -15.43 7.81
N GLU A 796 -21.33 -15.73 8.23
CA GLU A 796 -20.58 -16.93 7.81
C GLU A 796 -21.25 -18.25 8.24
N ASN A 797 -22.11 -18.21 9.26
CA ASN A 797 -22.86 -19.38 9.72
C ASN A 797 -24.18 -19.59 8.97
N TYR A 798 -24.40 -18.88 7.86
CA TYR A 798 -25.59 -18.98 7.02
C TYR A 798 -25.18 -19.31 5.57
N PRO A 799 -25.72 -20.38 4.93
CA PRO A 799 -25.30 -20.88 3.61
C PRO A 799 -25.36 -19.88 2.46
N SER A 800 -26.13 -18.80 2.60
CA SER A 800 -26.24 -17.75 1.58
C SER A 800 -25.20 -16.64 1.71
N GLY A 801 -24.40 -16.63 2.80
CA GLY A 801 -23.52 -15.52 3.18
C GLY A 801 -24.26 -14.21 3.49
N ARG A 802 -25.59 -14.21 3.46
CA ARG A 802 -26.42 -13.03 3.79
C ARG A 802 -26.47 -12.84 5.29
N GLU A 803 -26.50 -11.58 5.70
CA GLU A 803 -26.65 -11.22 7.12
C GLU A 803 -27.98 -11.75 7.67
N PRO A 804 -27.98 -12.38 8.87
CA PRO A 804 -29.21 -12.84 9.48
C PRO A 804 -30.15 -11.68 9.79
N ASP A 805 -31.46 -11.96 9.82
CA ASP A 805 -32.46 -10.99 10.26
C ASP A 805 -32.32 -10.74 11.78
N ILE A 806 -31.50 -9.75 12.13
CA ILE A 806 -31.21 -9.37 13.52
C ILE A 806 -32.50 -9.02 14.27
N ALA A 807 -33.47 -8.39 13.60
CA ALA A 807 -34.72 -7.99 14.24
C ALA A 807 -35.55 -9.21 14.63
N ALA A 808 -35.65 -10.21 13.76
CA ALA A 808 -36.33 -11.48 14.03
C ALA A 808 -35.63 -12.30 15.13
N LEU A 809 -34.29 -12.38 15.10
CA LEU A 809 -33.52 -13.07 16.14
C LEU A 809 -33.77 -12.43 17.52
N LEU A 810 -33.69 -11.10 17.61
CA LEU A 810 -33.96 -10.40 18.87
C LEU A 810 -35.40 -10.59 19.34
N ASP A 811 -36.39 -10.65 18.44
CA ASP A 811 -37.78 -10.90 18.82
C ASP A 811 -37.99 -12.27 19.47
N GLY A 812 -37.26 -13.29 18.99
CA GLY A 812 -37.20 -14.60 19.61
C GLY A 812 -36.69 -14.54 21.06
N TYR A 813 -35.59 -13.83 21.31
CA TYR A 813 -35.08 -13.62 22.68
C TYR A 813 -36.03 -12.79 23.55
N ARG A 814 -36.73 -11.80 22.99
CA ARG A 814 -37.72 -10.98 23.72
C ARG A 814 -38.94 -11.78 24.17
N THR A 815 -39.31 -12.80 23.40
CA THR A 815 -40.50 -13.64 23.64
C THR A 815 -40.18 -14.95 24.36
N ASP A 816 -38.96 -15.06 24.92
CA ASP A 816 -38.47 -16.22 25.67
C ASP A 816 -38.59 -17.55 24.88
N GLN A 817 -38.42 -17.47 23.55
CA GLN A 817 -38.37 -18.64 22.69
C GLN A 817 -37.07 -19.42 22.93
N THR A 818 -37.14 -20.74 22.78
CA THR A 818 -35.96 -21.60 22.80
C THR A 818 -35.05 -21.31 21.61
N LEU A 819 -33.74 -21.51 21.74
CA LEU A 819 -32.77 -21.29 20.66
C LEU A 819 -33.14 -22.03 19.36
N GLN A 820 -33.74 -23.22 19.49
CA GLN A 820 -34.27 -23.97 18.35
C GLN A 820 -35.42 -23.24 17.65
N GLN A 821 -36.34 -22.62 18.39
CA GLN A 821 -37.43 -21.84 17.81
C GLN A 821 -36.93 -20.55 17.15
N ILE A 822 -35.97 -19.86 17.79
CA ILE A 822 -35.36 -18.63 17.26
C ILE A 822 -34.69 -18.87 15.91
N LEU A 823 -33.95 -19.98 15.78
CA LEU A 823 -33.16 -20.27 14.58
C LEU A 823 -33.90 -21.13 13.55
N ARG A 824 -35.14 -21.56 13.82
CA ARG A 824 -35.88 -22.45 12.91
C ARG A 824 -36.21 -21.77 11.59
N GLY A 825 -35.74 -22.33 10.48
CA GLY A 825 -35.95 -21.79 9.14
C GLY A 825 -35.15 -20.52 8.84
N SER A 826 -34.23 -20.13 9.74
CA SER A 826 -33.31 -18.99 9.56
C SER A 826 -32.20 -19.27 8.56
N GLY A 827 -31.95 -20.56 8.28
CA GLY A 827 -30.80 -21.01 7.49
C GLY A 827 -29.50 -21.12 8.29
N TYR A 828 -29.52 -20.99 9.61
CA TYR A 828 -28.32 -21.20 10.44
C TYR A 828 -27.76 -22.62 10.27
N VAL A 829 -26.44 -22.76 10.21
CA VAL A 829 -25.72 -24.02 9.93
C VAL A 829 -26.11 -25.20 10.83
N HIS A 830 -26.62 -24.93 12.05
CA HIS A 830 -27.05 -25.95 13.01
C HIS A 830 -28.57 -26.04 13.23
N ASP A 831 -29.41 -25.34 12.45
CA ASP A 831 -30.88 -25.29 12.57
C ASP A 831 -31.53 -26.70 12.63
N ALA A 832 -31.01 -27.65 11.85
CA ALA A 832 -31.53 -29.03 11.78
C ALA A 832 -30.81 -30.04 12.71
N THR A 833 -29.95 -29.59 13.64
CA THR A 833 -29.14 -30.49 14.48
C THR A 833 -29.63 -30.54 15.93
N GLY A 834 -29.37 -31.66 16.62
CA GLY A 834 -29.63 -31.78 18.08
C GLY A 834 -28.75 -30.85 18.95
N MET A 835 -27.79 -30.14 18.34
CA MET A 835 -26.89 -29.23 19.02
C MET A 835 -27.63 -28.03 19.64
N LEU A 836 -28.67 -27.52 18.98
CA LEU A 836 -29.47 -26.39 19.51
C LEU A 836 -30.24 -26.77 20.77
N GLN A 837 -30.73 -28.01 20.86
CA GLN A 837 -31.40 -28.51 22.06
C GLN A 837 -30.42 -28.68 23.22
N THR A 838 -29.20 -29.12 22.92
CA THR A 838 -28.12 -29.25 23.92
C THR A 838 -27.70 -27.87 24.45
N ARG A 839 -27.48 -26.89 23.56
CA ARG A 839 -27.17 -25.50 23.93
C ARG A 839 -28.28 -24.87 24.77
N GLN A 840 -29.55 -25.08 24.38
CA GLN A 840 -30.70 -24.61 25.16
C GLN A 840 -30.72 -25.24 26.56
N ALA A 841 -30.48 -26.55 26.67
CA ALA A 841 -30.41 -27.24 27.96
C ALA A 841 -29.27 -26.70 28.85
N HIS A 842 -28.11 -26.33 28.27
CA HIS A 842 -27.02 -25.70 29.01
C HIS A 842 -27.39 -24.31 29.56
N ILE A 843 -28.11 -23.49 28.78
CA ILE A 843 -28.61 -22.19 29.23
C ILE A 843 -29.61 -22.37 30.39
N GLU A 844 -30.54 -23.31 30.27
CA GLU A 844 -31.52 -23.62 31.32
C GLU A 844 -30.85 -24.15 32.59
N ALA A 845 -29.86 -25.04 32.45
CA ALA A 845 -29.08 -25.56 33.55
C ALA A 845 -28.25 -24.47 34.25
N ALA A 846 -27.67 -23.53 33.51
CA ALA A 846 -26.95 -22.39 34.08
C ALA A 846 -27.87 -21.47 34.90
N ILE A 847 -29.06 -21.17 34.37
CA ILE A 847 -30.07 -20.36 35.08
C ILE A 847 -30.55 -21.09 36.34
N ALA A 848 -30.75 -22.41 36.29
CA ALA A 848 -31.10 -23.20 37.46
C ALA A 848 -29.98 -23.21 38.51
N ALA A 849 -28.74 -23.42 38.08
CA ALA A 849 -27.57 -23.43 38.97
C ALA A 849 -27.34 -22.07 39.64
N GLU A 850 -27.47 -20.95 38.92
CA GLU A 850 -27.35 -19.62 39.52
C GLU A 850 -28.45 -19.38 40.57
N ARG A 851 -29.70 -19.81 40.30
CA ARG A 851 -30.80 -19.72 41.27
C ARG A 851 -30.57 -20.55 42.53
N GLU A 852 -29.94 -21.71 42.41
CA GLU A 852 -29.55 -22.54 43.57
C GLU A 852 -28.40 -21.91 44.37
N LEU A 853 -27.48 -21.21 43.70
CA LEU A 853 -26.34 -20.50 44.33
C LEU A 853 -26.72 -19.15 44.95
N SER A 854 -27.91 -18.64 44.64
CA SER A 854 -28.48 -17.40 45.17
C SER A 854 -29.48 -17.63 46.32
N ARG A 855 -29.77 -18.91 46.66
CA ARG A 855 -30.51 -19.34 47.86
C ARG A 855 -29.56 -19.71 48.98
#